data_AF-A0AAD4IGZ3-F1
#
_entry.id   AF-A0AAD4IGZ3-F1
#
_cell.length_a   1.000
_cell.length_b   1.000
_cell.length_c   1.000
_cell.angle_alpha   90.00
_cell.angle_beta   90.00
_cell.angle_gamma   90.00
#
_symmetry.space_group_name_H-M   'P 1'
#
loop_
_entity.id
_entity.type
_entity.pdbx_description
1 polymer ?
#
loop_
_entity_poly.entity_id
_entity_poly.type
_entity_poly.pdbx_seq_one_letter_code
_entity_poly.pdbx_strand_id
1 'polypeptide(L)'
;MGSFDCYCILCAVTLNIGTVVIGSRKGKDLRKRERNVDKGKRRRAGGGNHRSEVESEDDDSGAEDAPDDEAINERLIELQEQAEDDADSDFEDEDKSHSSSSSEDAESIVSNDSDLPAGSFEITDVALRPRTPEPEPEPNDSMDSDSWSQASDLSLEGGGVPHNDSGDFDEEDSFDPRLIRLEDLLWLNRSRALALNHESDRDYSKAYFSGRGLYGGLGGFDVKKPGRDPNDPGESSLNVTAYDGEENMAFPFHEACFNILANSIGPEKGSKVDKDVMREVIRAQLVDQRPVLDIDYKLTMAQEQFWINVPGEEYAVCDPGPRSSLREEIQGLLPASILDTASEASDLSNKVRNDPTHVFPYDILLEIIGYMDTEDMLSFMKASYHVNSYTREAAFWKHMIRVRILPWFDELGHFVENTSTDALDYKGLFLWISALTRPELGNQGPFMHIVNRRRIWGCCQPLASLYKRMVGPVKPAQPMDSEEAKAIMDSSVCLSMLMTMYPSPDDSEVEAAQFIHAWYEIGHRSCILDTYWRRESSSNVFLVGISITLGGQKRLFGSAEGVLGRPLHIEHGEWIKQIICHVDEIDMININQDRSTYRGPEDARPFETAYIRSLQIRMTSGRQKFVVNNSRSSTRKPLLVADGMYMVGLTGQIAPNGAISRLGLLQAPKPQSTSTAQLRYNTDQQLSWKQHAMRLPYKPSKTRSSHYPIWSHPSYHHELFPVSTLISPFDPPEDMMSHDIFLWDSTPIVVFQPVGATMHSLPGQPSDGGSTKGSASSIPSPLPGTEASSVNMTFPSYQFRSGSEIVGISPGPHNVYGGRGRGVGYEGPVPAQHPRWTLGMKPLREALTEMWKELYKNNVRQFGQPQNQQNGTFGSYDHKDIAVFPLDSESITEVHVEHQYRALKFVTQSGRVGCFGVPGCKDWWVRKAVKGERFVGISTCFGSLGGWSQTAMMWSHWKLSRVGVVFERVDEEGHVVSKDKQKVSKGKTSQEGKIEVVTTEG
;
A
#
# COMPACT_ATOMS: atom_id res chain seq x y z
N MET A 1 -56.13 -24.86 24.64
CA MET A 1 -54.70 -24.53 24.59
C MET A 1 -54.62 -23.05 24.25
N GLY A 2 -53.89 -22.25 25.02
CA GLY A 2 -53.83 -20.79 24.80
C GLY A 2 -53.16 -20.48 23.46
N SER A 3 -53.59 -19.42 22.78
CA SER A 3 -52.81 -18.89 21.66
C SER A 3 -51.50 -18.32 22.19
N PHE A 4 -50.43 -18.52 21.44
CA PHE A 4 -49.14 -17.87 21.64
C PHE A 4 -48.96 -16.89 20.48
N ASP A 5 -48.45 -15.70 20.73
CA ASP A 5 -48.02 -14.83 19.64
C ASP A 5 -46.67 -15.30 19.10
N CYS A 6 -46.50 -15.18 17.79
CA CYS A 6 -45.20 -15.43 17.14
C CYS A 6 -44.60 -14.10 16.71
N TYR A 7 -43.30 -13.96 16.96
CA TYR A 7 -42.54 -12.76 16.67
C TYR A 7 -41.59 -13.01 15.50
N CYS A 8 -41.18 -11.93 14.84
CA CYS A 8 -40.09 -11.99 13.88
C CYS A 8 -38.80 -12.43 14.59
N ILE A 9 -38.19 -13.51 14.11
CA ILE A 9 -37.00 -14.12 14.71
C ILE A 9 -35.78 -13.18 14.73
N LEU A 10 -35.77 -12.13 13.88
CA LEU A 10 -34.66 -11.19 13.76
C LEU A 10 -34.81 -9.91 14.58
N CYS A 11 -36.03 -9.57 15.02
CA CYS A 11 -36.29 -8.30 15.72
C CYS A 11 -37.20 -8.41 16.95
N ALA A 12 -37.76 -9.59 17.23
CA ALA A 12 -38.69 -9.85 18.33
C ALA A 12 -39.96 -9.00 18.33
N VAL A 13 -40.32 -8.37 17.20
CA VAL A 13 -41.56 -7.59 17.05
C VAL A 13 -42.67 -8.48 16.46
N THR A 14 -43.92 -8.15 16.77
CA THR A 14 -45.12 -8.80 16.19
C THR A 14 -45.06 -8.90 14.66
N LEU A 15 -45.56 -10.02 14.14
CA LEU A 15 -45.74 -10.28 12.70
C LEU A 15 -47.13 -9.88 12.19
N ASN A 16 -47.94 -9.27 13.05
CA ASN A 16 -49.30 -8.87 12.77
C ASN A 16 -49.51 -7.42 13.21
N ILE A 17 -49.74 -6.53 12.25
CA ILE A 17 -50.04 -5.11 12.53
C ILE A 17 -51.25 -4.94 13.46
N GLY A 18 -52.20 -5.88 13.43
CA GLY A 18 -53.44 -5.82 14.20
C GLY A 18 -53.25 -5.96 15.71
N THR A 19 -52.08 -6.41 16.17
CA THR A 19 -51.74 -6.45 17.60
C THR A 19 -51.13 -5.14 18.10
N VAL A 20 -50.81 -4.21 17.20
CA VAL A 20 -50.28 -2.88 17.54
C VAL A 20 -51.45 -1.98 17.91
N VAL A 21 -51.46 -1.48 19.14
CA VAL A 21 -52.52 -0.56 19.62
C VAL A 21 -52.00 0.87 19.64
N ILE A 22 -52.69 1.75 18.93
CA ILE A 22 -52.45 3.19 18.97
C ILE A 22 -53.41 3.83 19.96
N GLY A 23 -52.86 4.51 20.96
CA GLY A 23 -53.63 5.13 22.03
C GLY A 23 -54.42 6.36 21.61
N SER A 24 -55.22 6.88 22.54
CA SER A 24 -56.03 8.08 22.40
C SER A 24 -55.18 9.36 22.31
N ARG A 25 -55.69 10.36 21.58
CA ARG A 25 -55.08 11.70 21.47
C ARG A 25 -55.49 12.65 22.60
N LYS A 26 -56.30 12.21 23.57
CA LYS A 26 -56.77 13.06 24.67
C LYS A 26 -55.59 13.43 25.59
N GLY A 27 -55.61 14.65 26.12
CA GLY A 27 -54.51 15.18 26.93
C GLY A 27 -54.22 14.38 28.21
N LYS A 28 -55.26 13.84 28.88
CA LYS A 28 -55.11 12.99 30.07
C LYS A 28 -54.26 11.74 29.77
N ASP A 29 -54.57 11.09 28.65
CA ASP A 29 -53.96 9.84 28.25
C ASP A 29 -52.51 10.01 27.80
N LEU A 30 -52.23 11.09 27.05
CA LEU A 30 -50.86 11.45 26.67
C LEU A 30 -49.98 11.72 27.89
N ARG A 31 -50.48 12.46 28.88
CA ARG A 31 -49.75 12.71 30.15
C ARG A 31 -49.52 11.43 30.94
N LYS A 32 -50.47 10.49 30.93
CA LYS A 32 -50.34 9.17 31.58
C LYS A 32 -49.20 8.37 30.94
N ARG A 33 -49.15 8.29 29.60
CA ARG A 33 -48.04 7.66 28.86
C ARG A 33 -46.69 8.32 29.13
N GLU A 34 -46.60 9.65 29.03
CA GLU A 34 -45.36 10.39 29.30
C GLU A 34 -44.82 10.10 30.70
N ARG A 35 -45.72 10.09 31.71
CA ARG A 35 -45.37 9.71 33.10
C ARG A 35 -44.85 8.27 33.18
N ASN A 36 -45.44 7.33 32.45
CA ASN A 36 -45.00 5.93 32.42
C ASN A 36 -43.63 5.78 31.77
N VAL A 37 -43.37 6.48 30.66
CA VAL A 37 -42.06 6.52 30.00
C VAL A 37 -41.00 7.06 30.96
N ASP A 38 -41.30 8.16 31.66
CA ASP A 38 -40.37 8.75 32.64
C ASP A 38 -40.11 7.83 33.84
N LYS A 39 -41.15 7.16 34.34
CA LYS A 39 -41.02 6.14 35.40
C LYS A 39 -40.14 4.98 34.93
N GLY A 40 -40.30 4.53 33.68
CA GLY A 40 -39.47 3.50 33.06
C GLY A 40 -38.00 3.93 32.92
N LYS A 41 -37.75 5.16 32.47
CA LYS A 41 -36.38 5.74 32.39
C LYS A 41 -35.70 5.76 33.76
N ARG A 42 -36.41 6.19 34.81
CA ARG A 42 -35.89 6.22 36.19
C ARG A 42 -35.55 4.82 36.73
N ARG A 43 -36.40 3.83 36.46
CA ARG A 43 -36.16 2.43 36.85
C ARG A 43 -34.87 1.88 36.23
N ARG A 44 -34.64 2.17 34.94
CA ARG A 44 -33.44 1.72 34.21
C ARG A 44 -32.16 2.43 34.63
N ALA A 45 -32.24 3.70 35.04
CA ALA A 45 -31.09 4.47 35.50
C ALA A 45 -30.54 4.04 36.88
N GLY A 46 -31.05 2.95 37.48
CA GLY A 46 -30.60 2.45 38.78
C GLY A 46 -31.02 3.33 39.95
N GLY A 47 -32.02 4.21 39.76
CA GLY A 47 -32.64 4.96 40.85
C GLY A 47 -33.20 3.98 41.87
N GLY A 48 -32.55 3.91 43.04
CA GLY A 48 -32.82 2.92 44.08
C GLY A 48 -34.30 2.77 44.36
N ASN A 49 -34.71 1.51 44.51
CA ASN A 49 -36.04 1.05 44.88
C ASN A 49 -36.37 1.50 46.32
N HIS A 50 -36.55 2.82 46.55
CA HIS A 50 -37.14 3.29 47.80
C HIS A 50 -38.64 3.04 47.69
N ARG A 51 -38.98 1.81 48.04
CA ARG A 51 -40.33 1.28 48.20
C ARG A 51 -41.01 2.05 49.36
N SER A 52 -41.51 3.25 49.11
CA SER A 52 -42.66 3.75 49.86
C SER A 52 -43.89 3.09 49.25
N GLU A 53 -44.18 1.92 49.79
CA GLU A 53 -45.32 1.06 49.49
C GLU A 53 -46.62 1.70 49.99
N VAL A 54 -46.95 2.92 49.55
CA VAL A 54 -48.25 3.58 49.73
C VAL A 54 -48.44 4.63 48.62
N GLU A 55 -48.62 4.20 47.38
CA GLU A 55 -49.40 5.00 46.42
C GLU A 55 -50.62 4.14 46.10
N SER A 56 -51.70 4.42 46.81
CA SER A 56 -53.03 3.85 46.59
C SER A 56 -53.49 4.19 45.17
N GLU A 57 -53.86 3.18 44.40
CA GLU A 57 -54.39 3.28 43.03
C GLU A 57 -55.83 3.88 42.97
N ASP A 58 -56.31 4.53 44.02
CA ASP A 58 -57.73 4.89 44.19
C ASP A 58 -58.03 6.39 44.45
N ASP A 59 -57.14 7.34 44.11
CA ASP A 59 -57.38 8.78 44.38
C ASP A 59 -57.31 9.69 43.14
N ASP A 60 -57.88 9.25 42.01
CA ASP A 60 -58.16 10.08 40.83
C ASP A 60 -59.68 10.32 40.63
N SER A 61 -60.40 10.55 41.74
CA SER A 61 -61.82 10.98 41.73
C SER A 61 -62.06 12.38 42.30
N GLY A 62 -60.99 13.16 42.52
CA GLY A 62 -61.06 14.42 43.28
C GLY A 62 -60.51 15.68 42.60
N ALA A 63 -60.32 15.68 41.27
CA ALA A 63 -59.88 16.88 40.54
C ALA A 63 -60.84 17.25 39.40
N GLU A 64 -62.14 17.20 39.66
CA GLU A 64 -63.11 18.06 38.98
C GLU A 64 -62.99 19.45 39.64
N ASP A 65 -62.15 20.33 39.08
CA ASP A 65 -62.19 21.81 39.21
C ASP A 65 -60.86 22.44 38.75
N ALA A 66 -60.32 22.00 37.61
CA ALA A 66 -59.40 22.85 36.85
C ALA A 66 -60.26 23.68 35.88
N PRO A 67 -60.19 25.02 35.91
CA PRO A 67 -61.04 25.85 35.08
C PRO A 67 -60.73 25.60 33.60
N ASP A 68 -61.81 25.57 32.83
CA ASP A 68 -61.83 25.42 31.37
C ASP A 68 -60.72 26.27 30.72
N ASP A 69 -59.92 25.66 29.84
CA ASP A 69 -58.84 26.34 29.12
C ASP A 69 -59.40 27.53 28.29
N GLU A 70 -60.71 27.53 28.01
CA GLU A 70 -61.45 28.63 27.39
C GLU A 70 -61.53 29.87 28.32
N ALA A 71 -61.69 29.69 29.64
CA ALA A 71 -61.72 30.77 30.62
C ALA A 71 -60.33 31.36 30.90
N ILE A 72 -59.26 30.58 30.72
CA ILE A 72 -57.87 31.08 30.82
C ILE A 72 -57.53 31.91 29.58
N ASN A 73 -58.00 31.50 28.40
CA ASN A 73 -57.76 32.20 27.15
C ASN A 73 -58.56 33.50 27.06
N GLU A 74 -59.82 33.53 27.51
CA GLU A 74 -60.60 34.78 27.65
C GLU A 74 -59.93 35.77 28.59
N ARG A 75 -59.34 35.29 29.70
CA ARG A 75 -58.64 36.17 30.66
C ARG A 75 -57.31 36.70 30.15
N LEU A 76 -56.67 35.97 29.23
CA LEU A 76 -55.45 36.41 28.55
C LEU A 76 -55.75 37.44 27.45
N ILE A 77 -56.89 37.30 26.78
CA ILE A 77 -57.41 38.29 25.82
C ILE A 77 -57.83 39.57 26.56
N GLU A 78 -58.55 39.46 27.69
CA GLU A 78 -58.91 40.61 28.54
C GLU A 78 -57.68 41.34 29.09
N LEU A 79 -56.63 40.63 29.51
CA LEU A 79 -55.39 41.25 30.00
C LEU A 79 -54.57 41.93 28.89
N GLN A 80 -54.74 41.51 27.64
CA GLN A 80 -54.08 42.10 26.49
C GLN A 80 -54.84 43.34 25.99
N GLU A 81 -56.17 43.32 26.03
CA GLU A 81 -57.02 44.50 25.76
C GLU A 81 -56.87 45.58 26.84
N GLN A 82 -56.60 45.19 28.10
CA GLN A 82 -56.39 46.14 29.21
C GLN A 82 -54.99 46.78 29.23
N ALA A 83 -54.03 46.25 28.48
CA ALA A 83 -52.69 46.82 28.33
C ALA A 83 -52.57 47.78 27.13
N GLU A 84 -53.54 47.76 26.21
CA GLU A 84 -53.58 48.64 25.03
C GLU A 84 -54.37 49.95 25.25
N ASP A 85 -55.13 50.05 26.36
CA ASP A 85 -55.92 51.24 26.73
C ASP A 85 -55.19 52.24 27.67
N ASP A 86 -54.00 51.90 28.19
CA ASP A 86 -53.24 52.73 29.17
C ASP A 86 -52.05 53.50 28.55
N ALA A 87 -51.93 53.57 27.22
CA ALA A 87 -50.75 54.13 26.53
C ALA A 87 -51.02 55.34 25.61
N ASP A 88 -52.09 56.12 25.84
CA ASP A 88 -52.31 57.40 25.16
C ASP A 88 -52.87 58.47 26.13
N SER A 89 -52.00 59.31 26.71
CA SER A 89 -52.28 60.74 26.91
C SER A 89 -51.06 61.53 27.44
N ASP A 90 -50.59 62.46 26.58
CA ASP A 90 -50.18 63.84 26.87
C ASP A 90 -48.91 64.14 27.71
N PHE A 91 -47.85 64.72 27.09
CA PHE A 91 -47.54 66.19 26.99
C PHE A 91 -47.15 66.77 28.38
N GLU A 92 -45.99 67.38 28.69
CA GLU A 92 -45.12 68.34 27.99
C GLU A 92 -43.71 68.41 28.65
N ASP A 93 -42.72 68.71 27.81
CA ASP A 93 -41.64 69.70 27.96
C ASP A 93 -40.55 69.71 29.07
N GLU A 94 -39.45 70.32 28.58
CA GLU A 94 -38.36 71.05 29.24
C GLU A 94 -37.07 70.33 29.67
N ASP A 95 -36.02 70.67 28.89
CA ASP A 95 -34.73 71.20 29.33
C ASP A 95 -33.51 70.28 29.61
N LYS A 96 -32.47 70.55 28.80
CA LYS A 96 -31.01 70.65 29.13
C LYS A 96 -30.31 69.35 29.59
N SER A 97 -29.08 69.02 29.21
CA SER A 97 -28.01 69.61 28.40
C SER A 97 -26.79 68.66 28.50
N HIS A 98 -25.91 68.69 27.48
CA HIS A 98 -24.51 68.19 27.46
C HIS A 98 -24.33 66.65 27.47
N SER A 99 -23.44 66.02 26.69
CA SER A 99 -22.37 66.45 25.78
C SER A 99 -21.78 65.21 25.07
N SER A 100 -21.40 65.36 23.78
CA SER A 100 -20.23 64.79 23.09
C SER A 100 -19.95 63.27 23.15
N SER A 101 -19.55 62.56 22.09
CA SER A 101 -19.13 62.92 20.72
C SER A 101 -18.86 61.63 19.93
N SER A 102 -19.05 61.75 18.60
CA SER A 102 -18.26 61.19 17.49
C SER A 102 -18.17 59.65 17.34
N SER A 103 -18.31 59.06 16.17
CA SER A 103 -18.41 59.59 14.79
C SER A 103 -18.53 58.41 13.82
N GLU A 104 -19.34 58.59 12.78
CA GLU A 104 -19.09 58.21 11.37
C GLU A 104 -19.03 56.69 11.02
N ASP A 105 -19.57 56.18 9.90
CA ASP A 105 -20.35 56.73 8.79
C ASP A 105 -20.77 55.56 7.86
N ALA A 106 -21.93 55.74 7.19
CA ALA A 106 -22.23 55.44 5.77
C ALA A 106 -22.24 53.96 5.29
N GLU A 107 -23.14 53.43 4.43
CA GLU A 107 -24.09 53.93 3.42
C GLU A 107 -25.28 52.94 3.29
N SER A 108 -26.55 53.39 3.29
CA SER A 108 -27.48 53.50 2.14
C SER A 108 -27.23 52.55 0.95
N ILE A 109 -28.22 51.81 0.44
CA ILE A 109 -29.13 52.28 -0.63
C ILE A 109 -30.43 51.45 -0.63
N VAL A 110 -31.53 52.18 -0.71
CA VAL A 110 -32.92 51.76 -0.96
C VAL A 110 -33.19 51.84 -2.46
N SER A 111 -34.22 51.12 -2.94
CA SER A 111 -35.09 51.38 -4.12
C SER A 111 -35.18 50.16 -5.05
N ASN A 112 -36.30 49.82 -5.70
CA ASN A 112 -37.59 50.46 -5.84
C ASN A 112 -38.58 49.43 -6.40
N ASP A 113 -39.85 49.55 -6.02
CA ASP A 113 -41.00 49.01 -6.75
C ASP A 113 -41.10 49.61 -8.16
N SER A 114 -41.66 48.85 -9.10
CA SER A 114 -42.29 49.38 -10.31
C SER A 114 -43.35 48.44 -10.85
N ASP A 115 -44.57 48.96 -10.81
CA ASP A 115 -45.88 48.46 -11.22
C ASP A 115 -46.10 48.28 -12.74
N LEU A 116 -46.94 47.27 -13.08
CA LEU A 116 -47.96 47.20 -14.17
C LEU A 116 -47.52 47.06 -15.66
N PRO A 117 -48.44 46.72 -16.63
CA PRO A 117 -49.74 46.02 -16.58
C PRO A 117 -49.95 44.95 -17.69
N ALA A 118 -51.15 44.35 -17.65
CA ALA A 118 -51.78 43.44 -18.61
C ALA A 118 -51.74 43.83 -20.11
N GLY A 119 -51.72 42.81 -20.98
CA GLY A 119 -51.92 42.95 -22.42
C GLY A 119 -51.96 41.59 -23.14
N SER A 120 -53.17 41.09 -23.36
CA SER A 120 -53.57 39.87 -24.07
C SER A 120 -53.14 39.77 -25.54
N PHE A 121 -52.82 38.56 -26.01
CA PHE A 121 -53.10 38.11 -27.37
C PHE A 121 -53.57 36.64 -27.37
N GLU A 122 -54.77 36.43 -27.92
CA GLU A 122 -55.45 35.17 -28.20
C GLU A 122 -54.89 34.43 -29.43
N ILE A 123 -55.43 33.21 -29.63
CA ILE A 123 -55.60 32.37 -30.85
C ILE A 123 -54.92 31.00 -30.61
N THR A 124 -55.54 29.82 -30.68
CA THR A 124 -56.86 29.27 -31.07
C THR A 124 -56.80 27.78 -30.68
N ASP A 125 -57.77 27.17 -29.99
CA ASP A 125 -59.04 26.60 -30.49
C ASP A 125 -58.96 25.08 -30.83
N VAL A 126 -60.06 24.38 -30.52
CA VAL A 126 -60.53 23.06 -31.05
C VAL A 126 -60.11 21.73 -30.38
N ALA A 127 -61.04 21.27 -29.52
CA ALA A 127 -61.77 19.98 -29.53
C ALA A 127 -61.07 18.60 -29.42
N LEU A 128 -61.44 17.96 -28.30
CA LEU A 128 -61.62 16.52 -28.02
C LEU A 128 -61.74 15.55 -29.23
N ARG A 129 -60.92 14.49 -29.22
CA ARG A 129 -61.20 13.15 -29.78
C ARG A 129 -60.43 12.05 -29.02
N PRO A 130 -60.88 10.77 -29.09
CA PRO A 130 -60.81 9.80 -28.00
C PRO A 130 -59.52 8.97 -27.95
N ARG A 131 -59.25 8.41 -26.77
CA ARG A 131 -58.20 7.42 -26.45
C ARG A 131 -58.17 6.28 -27.48
N THR A 132 -57.08 6.19 -28.23
CA THR A 132 -56.58 4.93 -28.81
C THR A 132 -56.02 4.05 -27.69
N PRO A 133 -56.14 2.71 -27.76
CA PRO A 133 -55.51 1.82 -26.81
C PRO A 133 -53.99 1.90 -26.99
N GLU A 134 -53.26 2.11 -25.90
CA GLU A 134 -51.81 1.93 -25.86
C GLU A 134 -51.46 0.48 -26.24
N PRO A 135 -50.37 0.27 -27.01
CA PRO A 135 -49.90 -1.06 -27.35
C PRO A 135 -49.33 -1.73 -26.09
N GLU A 136 -49.62 -3.02 -25.92
CA GLU A 136 -49.00 -3.84 -24.88
C GLU A 136 -47.47 -3.72 -24.94
N PRO A 137 -46.78 -3.47 -23.81
CA PRO A 137 -45.34 -3.45 -23.80
C PRO A 137 -44.81 -4.87 -24.06
N GLU A 138 -43.99 -5.00 -25.10
CA GLU A 138 -43.22 -6.21 -25.39
C GLU A 138 -42.42 -6.69 -24.16
N PRO A 139 -42.20 -8.00 -24.01
CA PRO A 139 -41.53 -8.57 -22.86
C PRO A 139 -40.07 -8.13 -22.88
N ASN A 140 -39.71 -7.20 -22.00
CA ASN A 140 -38.33 -6.80 -21.82
C ASN A 140 -37.61 -7.91 -21.03
N ASP A 141 -36.61 -8.52 -21.64
CA ASP A 141 -35.74 -9.58 -21.10
C ASP A 141 -34.82 -9.08 -19.97
N SER A 142 -35.38 -8.47 -18.93
CA SER A 142 -34.71 -8.28 -17.64
C SER A 142 -35.20 -9.32 -16.65
N MET A 143 -34.90 -10.60 -16.92
CA MET A 143 -34.79 -11.60 -15.86
C MET A 143 -33.64 -11.18 -14.93
N ASP A 144 -33.83 -11.33 -13.62
CA ASP A 144 -32.85 -11.11 -12.53
C ASP A 144 -32.79 -9.73 -11.85
N SER A 145 -33.92 -9.03 -11.67
CA SER A 145 -34.01 -8.04 -10.59
C SER A 145 -35.01 -8.45 -9.50
N ASP A 146 -34.51 -9.17 -8.51
CA ASP A 146 -35.09 -9.28 -7.16
C ASP A 146 -35.02 -7.91 -6.46
N SER A 147 -35.76 -6.94 -6.98
CA SER A 147 -35.98 -5.69 -6.27
C SER A 147 -37.03 -5.97 -5.19
N TRP A 148 -36.59 -6.14 -3.94
CA TRP A 148 -37.42 -6.25 -2.73
C TRP A 148 -38.21 -4.96 -2.42
N SER A 149 -38.43 -4.10 -3.41
CA SER A 149 -39.25 -2.90 -3.33
C SER A 149 -40.26 -2.88 -4.47
N GLN A 150 -41.54 -2.89 -4.10
CA GLN A 150 -42.54 -1.88 -4.45
C GLN A 150 -43.85 -2.23 -3.70
N ALA A 151 -44.76 -1.25 -3.66
CA ALA A 151 -45.87 -1.03 -2.72
C ALA A 151 -46.70 -2.25 -2.27
N SER A 152 -47.38 -2.11 -1.13
CA SER A 152 -48.18 -3.15 -0.48
C SER A 152 -49.34 -3.64 -1.35
N ASP A 153 -49.12 -4.69 -2.13
CA ASP A 153 -50.21 -5.38 -2.83
C ASP A 153 -51.02 -6.32 -1.94
N LEU A 154 -50.72 -6.43 -0.63
CA LEU A 154 -51.62 -7.08 0.33
C LEU A 154 -52.58 -5.99 0.80
N SER A 155 -53.81 -6.00 0.28
CA SER A 155 -54.86 -5.12 0.76
C SER A 155 -55.03 -5.31 2.27
N LEU A 156 -55.30 -4.22 3.00
CA LEU A 156 -55.71 -4.19 4.42
C LEU A 156 -57.09 -4.88 4.63
N GLU A 157 -57.41 -5.88 3.82
CA GLU A 157 -58.63 -6.68 3.89
C GLU A 157 -58.51 -7.63 5.08
N GLY A 158 -58.83 -7.12 6.28
CA GLY A 158 -59.12 -7.96 7.45
C GLY A 158 -58.48 -7.54 8.78
N GLY A 159 -57.63 -6.51 8.84
CA GLY A 159 -56.99 -6.09 10.08
C GLY A 159 -56.52 -4.64 10.02
N GLY A 160 -57.45 -3.69 10.20
CA GLY A 160 -57.07 -2.31 10.50
C GLY A 160 -56.34 -2.25 11.83
N VAL A 161 -55.46 -1.26 12.01
CA VAL A 161 -54.91 -0.96 13.34
C VAL A 161 -56.09 -0.67 14.27
N PRO A 162 -56.27 -1.41 15.39
CA PRO A 162 -57.34 -1.12 16.33
C PRO A 162 -57.16 0.30 16.85
N HIS A 163 -58.10 1.18 16.52
CA HIS A 163 -58.24 2.45 17.24
C HIS A 163 -59.08 2.17 18.48
N ASN A 164 -58.47 2.37 19.64
CA ASN A 164 -59.13 2.05 20.88
C ASN A 164 -60.09 3.19 21.27
N ASP A 165 -61.38 3.00 20.98
CA ASP A 165 -62.48 3.83 21.50
C ASP A 165 -63.03 3.28 22.84
N SER A 166 -62.44 2.22 23.40
CA SER A 166 -62.96 1.48 24.56
C SER A 166 -62.00 1.44 25.76
N GLY A 167 -62.38 2.12 26.86
CA GLY A 167 -61.97 1.83 28.25
C GLY A 167 -60.56 2.29 28.69
N ASP A 168 -60.49 2.90 29.89
CA ASP A 168 -59.25 3.38 30.55
C ASP A 168 -58.16 2.30 30.79
N PHE A 169 -58.49 1.02 30.68
CA PHE A 169 -57.59 -0.10 30.98
C PHE A 169 -56.53 -0.38 29.89
N ASP A 170 -56.84 -0.07 28.63
CA ASP A 170 -55.97 -0.40 27.49
C ASP A 170 -55.01 0.74 27.11
N GLU A 171 -55.16 1.91 27.75
CA GLU A 171 -54.34 3.09 27.45
C GLU A 171 -52.91 2.98 28.03
N GLU A 172 -52.74 2.13 29.05
CA GLU A 172 -51.43 1.85 29.68
C GLU A 172 -50.47 1.12 28.73
N ASP A 173 -51.01 0.28 27.84
CA ASP A 173 -50.28 -0.60 26.93
C ASP A 173 -50.55 -0.22 25.46
N SER A 174 -50.57 1.09 25.17
CA SER A 174 -50.80 1.67 23.85
C SER A 174 -49.68 2.64 23.44
N PHE A 175 -49.36 2.73 22.15
CA PHE A 175 -48.35 3.65 21.65
C PHE A 175 -48.86 5.09 21.50
N ASP A 176 -47.96 6.07 21.62
CA ASP A 176 -48.32 7.48 21.43
C ASP A 176 -48.71 7.78 19.96
N PRO A 177 -49.96 8.21 19.70
CA PRO A 177 -50.45 8.53 18.35
C PRO A 177 -49.77 9.73 17.68
N ARG A 178 -48.93 10.48 18.40
CA ARG A 178 -48.12 11.61 17.87
C ARG A 178 -46.79 11.13 17.29
N LEU A 179 -46.30 9.97 17.72
CA LEU A 179 -44.98 9.45 17.35
C LEU A 179 -45.03 8.45 16.20
N ILE A 180 -46.09 7.64 16.12
CA ILE A 180 -46.23 6.60 15.10
C ILE A 180 -47.22 7.02 14.02
N ARG A 181 -46.81 6.91 12.75
CA ARG A 181 -47.73 7.03 11.61
C ARG A 181 -48.13 5.65 11.12
N LEU A 182 -49.33 5.55 10.53
CA LEU A 182 -49.82 4.29 9.99
C LEU A 182 -48.88 3.71 8.90
N GLU A 183 -48.30 4.58 8.07
CA GLU A 183 -47.29 4.22 7.06
C GLU A 183 -46.07 3.50 7.68
N ASP A 184 -45.68 3.87 8.90
CA ASP A 184 -44.53 3.31 9.60
C ASP A 184 -44.80 1.91 10.14
N LEU A 185 -46.05 1.45 10.16
CA LEU A 185 -46.46 0.15 10.69
C LEU A 185 -46.72 -0.90 9.59
N LEU A 186 -46.94 -0.48 8.35
CA LEU A 186 -47.34 -1.36 7.24
C LEU A 186 -46.32 -2.49 6.97
N TRP A 187 -45.06 -2.26 7.32
CA TRP A 187 -44.00 -3.24 7.13
C TRP A 187 -44.15 -4.48 8.01
N LEU A 188 -44.88 -4.41 9.14
CA LEU A 188 -45.09 -5.53 10.05
C LEU A 188 -45.88 -6.67 9.41
N ASN A 189 -46.72 -6.37 8.42
CA ASN A 189 -47.43 -7.37 7.63
C ASN A 189 -46.62 -7.91 6.45
N ARG A 190 -45.40 -7.41 6.21
CA ARG A 190 -44.50 -7.92 5.16
C ARG A 190 -43.61 -9.00 5.74
N SER A 191 -44.22 -10.15 6.01
CA SER A 191 -43.56 -11.28 6.65
C SER A 191 -43.43 -12.47 5.71
N ARG A 192 -42.35 -13.23 5.90
CA ARG A 192 -42.05 -14.52 5.25
C ARG A 192 -41.51 -15.48 6.30
N ALA A 193 -41.32 -16.74 5.92
CA ALA A 193 -40.67 -17.71 6.78
C ALA A 193 -39.55 -18.43 6.03
N LEU A 194 -38.47 -18.74 6.76
CA LEU A 194 -37.42 -19.65 6.31
C LEU A 194 -37.81 -21.07 6.73
N ALA A 195 -38.15 -21.90 5.75
CA ALA A 195 -38.66 -23.25 5.94
C ALA A 195 -37.75 -24.29 5.25
N LEU A 196 -38.03 -25.57 5.47
CA LEU A 196 -37.27 -26.69 4.88
C LEU A 196 -38.19 -27.51 3.98
N ASN A 197 -37.76 -27.76 2.74
CA ASN A 197 -38.45 -28.66 1.83
C ASN A 197 -37.89 -30.08 2.00
N HIS A 198 -38.67 -30.94 2.66
CA HIS A 198 -38.28 -32.33 2.92
C HIS A 198 -38.29 -33.23 1.66
N GLU A 199 -38.93 -32.78 0.59
CA GLU A 199 -39.07 -33.52 -0.68
C GLU A 199 -37.95 -33.18 -1.68
N SER A 200 -37.07 -32.23 -1.36
CA SER A 200 -35.94 -31.84 -2.21
C SER A 200 -34.86 -32.94 -2.29
N ASP A 201 -34.38 -33.22 -3.51
CA ASP A 201 -33.29 -34.16 -3.76
C ASP A 201 -31.98 -33.72 -3.09
N ARG A 202 -31.13 -34.69 -2.70
CA ARG A 202 -29.90 -34.46 -1.90
C ARG A 202 -28.88 -33.49 -2.52
N ASP A 203 -29.01 -33.16 -3.80
CA ASP A 203 -28.06 -32.35 -4.56
C ASP A 203 -28.41 -30.84 -4.61
N TYR A 204 -29.56 -30.41 -4.07
CA TYR A 204 -29.98 -28.99 -4.02
C TYR A 204 -30.16 -28.46 -2.61
N SER A 205 -30.20 -27.12 -2.48
CA SER A 205 -30.50 -26.45 -1.21
C SER A 205 -31.88 -26.88 -0.70
N LYS A 206 -31.99 -27.25 0.58
CA LYS A 206 -33.26 -27.75 1.15
C LYS A 206 -34.10 -26.65 1.76
N ALA A 207 -33.45 -25.61 2.26
CA ALA A 207 -34.10 -24.46 2.85
C ALA A 207 -34.61 -23.50 1.77
N TYR A 208 -35.77 -22.90 2.02
CA TYR A 208 -36.42 -21.97 1.11
C TYR A 208 -37.07 -20.81 1.87
N PHE A 209 -37.23 -19.67 1.20
CA PHE A 209 -38.07 -18.59 1.68
C PHE A 209 -39.48 -18.77 1.16
N SER A 210 -40.44 -18.79 2.08
CA SER A 210 -41.84 -18.85 1.70
C SER A 210 -42.31 -17.59 0.97
N GLY A 211 -43.48 -17.72 0.37
CA GLY A 211 -44.29 -16.57 -0.05
C GLY A 211 -44.62 -15.59 1.08
N ARG A 212 -45.20 -14.43 0.71
CA ARG A 212 -45.66 -13.46 1.72
C ARG A 212 -46.84 -14.05 2.49
N GLY A 213 -46.78 -13.95 3.81
CA GLY A 213 -47.77 -14.52 4.69
C GLY A 213 -48.05 -13.69 5.93
N LEU A 214 -49.01 -14.16 6.71
CA LEU A 214 -49.47 -13.55 7.96
C LEU A 214 -49.47 -14.61 9.06
N TYR A 215 -49.18 -14.20 10.28
CA TYR A 215 -49.34 -15.07 11.43
C TYR A 215 -50.84 -15.28 11.72
N GLY A 216 -51.30 -16.53 11.64
CA GLY A 216 -52.72 -16.90 11.78
C GLY A 216 -53.14 -17.27 13.20
N GLY A 217 -52.21 -17.24 14.17
CA GLY A 217 -52.41 -17.76 15.52
C GLY A 217 -52.08 -19.25 15.63
N LEU A 218 -52.04 -19.76 16.88
CA LEU A 218 -51.80 -21.18 17.21
C LEU A 218 -50.52 -21.78 16.60
N GLY A 219 -49.49 -20.97 16.33
CA GLY A 219 -48.23 -21.43 15.75
C GLY A 219 -48.25 -21.65 14.24
N GLY A 220 -49.29 -21.19 13.54
CA GLY A 220 -49.40 -21.25 12.08
C GLY A 220 -48.99 -19.95 11.37
N PHE A 221 -48.22 -20.06 10.30
CA PHE A 221 -47.90 -18.98 9.38
C PHE A 221 -48.59 -19.21 8.03
N ASP A 222 -49.65 -18.44 7.76
CA ASP A 222 -50.46 -18.57 6.55
C ASP A 222 -49.80 -17.86 5.37
N VAL A 223 -49.41 -18.59 4.35
CA VAL A 223 -48.88 -18.03 3.10
C VAL A 223 -50.04 -17.51 2.26
N LYS A 224 -50.15 -16.18 2.12
CA LYS A 224 -51.24 -15.52 1.38
C LYS A 224 -50.90 -15.28 -0.09
N LYS A 225 -49.63 -15.15 -0.41
CA LYS A 225 -49.13 -15.04 -1.79
C LYS A 225 -47.96 -16.01 -1.99
N PRO A 226 -47.97 -16.83 -3.05
CA PRO A 226 -46.90 -17.81 -3.29
C PRO A 226 -45.53 -17.14 -3.44
N GLY A 227 -44.49 -17.88 -3.03
CA GLY A 227 -43.09 -17.48 -3.19
C GLY A 227 -42.60 -17.57 -4.63
N ARG A 228 -41.40 -17.06 -4.89
CA ARG A 228 -40.65 -17.26 -6.15
C ARG A 228 -39.45 -18.18 -5.96
N ASP A 229 -39.29 -18.74 -4.76
CA ASP A 229 -38.18 -19.64 -4.45
C ASP A 229 -38.39 -20.97 -5.17
N PRO A 230 -37.44 -21.44 -6.01
CA PRO A 230 -37.59 -22.69 -6.75
C PRO A 230 -37.79 -23.92 -5.87
N ASN A 231 -37.37 -23.84 -4.60
CA ASN A 231 -37.49 -24.91 -3.62
C ASN A 231 -38.76 -24.82 -2.76
N ASP A 232 -39.62 -23.80 -2.96
CA ASP A 232 -40.89 -23.67 -2.25
C ASP A 232 -41.90 -24.72 -2.76
N PRO A 233 -42.36 -25.67 -1.93
CA PRO A 233 -43.35 -26.68 -2.30
C PRO A 233 -44.76 -26.10 -2.49
N GLY A 234 -44.98 -24.81 -2.18
CA GLY A 234 -46.29 -24.16 -2.32
C GLY A 234 -47.24 -24.42 -1.16
N GLU A 235 -46.70 -24.67 0.04
CA GLU A 235 -47.49 -24.89 1.25
C GLU A 235 -48.28 -23.62 1.64
N SER A 236 -49.57 -23.79 1.94
CA SER A 236 -50.46 -22.68 2.30
C SER A 236 -50.34 -22.25 3.77
N SER A 237 -49.76 -23.09 4.62
CA SER A 237 -49.58 -22.84 6.05
C SER A 237 -48.33 -23.56 6.54
N LEU A 238 -47.44 -22.84 7.23
CA LEU A 238 -46.20 -23.36 7.79
C LEU A 238 -46.27 -23.40 9.32
N ASN A 239 -45.63 -24.38 9.95
CA ASN A 239 -45.54 -24.45 11.41
C ASN A 239 -44.33 -23.64 11.90
N VAL A 240 -44.56 -22.66 12.77
CA VAL A 240 -43.51 -21.81 13.37
C VAL A 240 -43.19 -22.18 14.82
N THR A 241 -43.74 -23.30 15.31
CA THR A 241 -43.51 -23.82 16.66
C THR A 241 -42.76 -25.14 16.62
N ALA A 242 -42.02 -25.42 17.70
CA ALA A 242 -41.28 -26.68 17.85
C ALA A 242 -42.15 -27.85 18.37
N TYR A 243 -43.46 -27.65 18.55
CA TYR A 243 -44.36 -28.68 19.10
C TYR A 243 -44.40 -29.96 18.26
N ASP A 244 -44.27 -29.83 16.94
CA ASP A 244 -44.23 -30.95 15.99
C ASP A 244 -42.79 -31.39 15.63
N GLY A 245 -41.81 -30.98 16.44
CA GLY A 245 -40.38 -31.25 16.27
C GLY A 245 -39.61 -30.09 15.62
N GLU A 246 -38.39 -29.86 16.11
CA GLU A 246 -37.49 -28.79 15.62
C GLU A 246 -37.11 -28.93 14.13
N GLU A 247 -37.22 -30.14 13.58
CA GLU A 247 -36.88 -30.41 12.18
C GLU A 247 -37.84 -29.72 11.20
N ASN A 248 -39.13 -29.62 11.54
CA ASN A 248 -40.18 -29.06 10.67
C ASN A 248 -40.50 -27.59 10.95
N MET A 249 -39.80 -26.97 11.90
CA MET A 249 -40.06 -25.60 12.31
C MET A 249 -39.58 -24.60 11.24
N ALA A 250 -40.46 -23.68 10.87
CA ALA A 250 -40.18 -22.53 10.03
C ALA A 250 -39.87 -21.29 10.88
N PHE A 251 -38.97 -20.43 10.40
CA PHE A 251 -38.53 -19.23 11.12
C PHE A 251 -39.13 -17.98 10.48
N PRO A 252 -40.16 -17.35 11.08
CA PRO A 252 -40.79 -16.18 10.49
C PRO A 252 -39.94 -14.92 10.68
N PHE A 253 -39.90 -14.07 9.67
CA PHE A 253 -39.18 -12.81 9.68
C PHE A 253 -39.87 -11.75 8.81
N HIS A 254 -39.65 -10.48 9.14
CA HIS A 254 -40.01 -9.37 8.26
C HIS A 254 -39.01 -9.23 7.11
N GLU A 255 -39.49 -8.93 5.90
CA GLU A 255 -38.63 -8.71 4.73
C GLU A 255 -37.56 -7.63 4.99
N ALA A 256 -37.94 -6.55 5.69
CA ALA A 256 -37.03 -5.48 6.06
C ALA A 256 -35.91 -5.96 7.02
N CYS A 257 -36.23 -6.80 8.00
CA CYS A 257 -35.25 -7.36 8.91
C CYS A 257 -34.26 -8.29 8.19
N PHE A 258 -34.75 -9.11 7.25
CA PHE A 258 -33.87 -9.99 6.49
C PHE A 258 -32.95 -9.19 5.54
N ASN A 259 -33.42 -8.09 4.97
CA ASN A 259 -32.55 -7.19 4.19
C ASN A 259 -31.41 -6.61 5.04
N ILE A 260 -31.70 -6.25 6.29
CA ILE A 260 -30.67 -5.79 7.24
C ILE A 260 -29.68 -6.92 7.56
N LEU A 261 -30.16 -8.15 7.77
CA LEU A 261 -29.31 -9.32 7.97
C LEU A 261 -28.42 -9.61 6.76
N ALA A 262 -28.98 -9.62 5.55
CA ALA A 262 -28.22 -9.81 4.32
C ALA A 262 -27.09 -8.77 4.18
N ASN A 263 -27.41 -7.49 4.41
CA ASN A 263 -26.42 -6.40 4.37
C ASN A 263 -25.31 -6.57 5.42
N SER A 264 -25.61 -7.16 6.58
CA SER A 264 -24.60 -7.46 7.62
C SER A 264 -23.65 -8.63 7.26
N ILE A 265 -24.10 -9.51 6.36
CA ILE A 265 -23.29 -10.61 5.84
C ILE A 265 -22.33 -10.12 4.75
N GLY A 266 -22.76 -9.24 3.85
CA GLY A 266 -21.92 -8.66 2.81
C GLY A 266 -22.66 -7.71 1.87
N PRO A 267 -21.96 -7.08 0.90
CA PRO A 267 -22.56 -6.14 -0.05
C PRO A 267 -23.43 -6.83 -1.12
N GLU A 268 -23.43 -8.16 -1.17
CA GLU A 268 -24.24 -8.91 -2.13
C GLU A 268 -25.69 -8.97 -1.65
N LYS A 269 -26.64 -8.63 -2.53
CA LYS A 269 -28.08 -8.62 -2.23
C LYS A 269 -28.55 -10.00 -1.72
N GLY A 270 -29.59 -10.01 -0.88
CA GLY A 270 -30.06 -11.18 -0.11
C GLY A 270 -30.39 -12.46 -0.90
N SER A 271 -30.43 -12.43 -2.24
CA SER A 271 -30.62 -13.61 -3.10
C SER A 271 -29.42 -14.58 -3.10
N LYS A 272 -28.23 -14.15 -2.67
CA LYS A 272 -27.02 -15.00 -2.57
C LYS A 272 -26.76 -15.59 -1.18
N VAL A 273 -27.66 -15.38 -0.22
CA VAL A 273 -27.55 -15.99 1.10
C VAL A 273 -27.84 -17.49 0.97
N ASP A 274 -26.90 -18.32 1.41
CA ASP A 274 -27.08 -19.76 1.54
C ASP A 274 -28.12 -20.03 2.64
N LYS A 275 -29.31 -20.43 2.21
CA LYS A 275 -30.48 -20.60 3.06
C LYS A 275 -30.30 -21.76 4.03
N ASP A 276 -29.58 -22.81 3.64
CA ASP A 276 -29.33 -23.97 4.49
C ASP A 276 -28.39 -23.58 5.64
N VAL A 277 -27.30 -22.89 5.31
CA VAL A 277 -26.37 -22.39 6.33
C VAL A 277 -27.07 -21.37 7.24
N MET A 278 -27.87 -20.46 6.67
CA MET A 278 -28.64 -19.50 7.47
C MET A 278 -29.61 -20.20 8.43
N ARG A 279 -30.34 -21.22 7.95
CA ARG A 279 -31.26 -21.99 8.79
C ARG A 279 -30.52 -22.67 9.93
N GLU A 280 -29.35 -23.22 9.65
CA GLU A 280 -28.53 -23.86 10.69
C GLU A 280 -27.99 -22.85 11.71
N VAL A 281 -27.59 -21.65 11.27
CA VAL A 281 -27.16 -20.56 12.17
C VAL A 281 -28.29 -20.14 13.10
N ILE A 282 -29.50 -19.95 12.56
CA ILE A 282 -30.69 -19.58 13.35
C ILE A 282 -31.02 -20.71 14.33
N ARG A 283 -31.01 -21.97 13.88
CA ARG A 283 -31.25 -23.14 14.72
C ARG A 283 -30.25 -23.27 15.87
N ALA A 284 -28.97 -23.03 15.60
CA ALA A 284 -27.89 -23.08 16.59
C ALA A 284 -27.95 -21.95 17.64
N GLN A 285 -28.85 -20.98 17.48
CA GLN A 285 -29.03 -19.86 18.42
C GLN A 285 -30.38 -19.89 19.14
N LEU A 286 -31.19 -20.94 18.98
CA LEU A 286 -32.46 -21.06 19.69
C LEU A 286 -32.27 -21.33 21.18
N VAL A 287 -33.09 -20.68 22.01
CA VAL A 287 -33.22 -20.94 23.45
C VAL A 287 -34.41 -21.86 23.69
N ASP A 288 -34.16 -23.10 24.10
CA ASP A 288 -35.17 -24.15 24.35
C ASP A 288 -36.09 -24.42 23.14
N GLN A 289 -37.30 -24.96 23.37
CA GLN A 289 -38.33 -25.20 22.35
C GLN A 289 -39.14 -23.95 21.96
N ARG A 290 -38.64 -22.74 22.26
CA ARG A 290 -39.30 -21.48 21.91
C ARG A 290 -38.68 -20.91 20.62
N PRO A 291 -39.46 -20.27 19.73
CA PRO A 291 -38.94 -19.63 18.52
C PRO A 291 -38.27 -18.28 18.85
N VAL A 292 -37.27 -18.33 19.74
CA VAL A 292 -36.55 -17.18 20.30
C VAL A 292 -35.06 -17.45 20.21
N LEU A 293 -34.31 -16.50 19.65
CA LEU A 293 -32.85 -16.56 19.64
C LEU A 293 -32.24 -16.03 20.94
N ASP A 294 -31.11 -16.61 21.35
CA ASP A 294 -30.25 -16.17 22.46
C ASP A 294 -29.49 -14.88 22.10
N ILE A 295 -30.24 -13.81 21.82
CA ILE A 295 -29.71 -12.53 21.37
C ILE A 295 -30.41 -11.41 22.14
N ASP A 296 -29.63 -10.38 22.48
CA ASP A 296 -30.18 -9.18 23.10
C ASP A 296 -30.90 -8.30 22.05
N TYR A 297 -32.22 -8.43 21.98
CA TYR A 297 -33.08 -7.65 21.07
C TYR A 297 -33.21 -6.16 21.43
N LYS A 298 -32.63 -5.74 22.57
CA LYS A 298 -32.71 -4.37 23.11
C LYS A 298 -34.15 -3.86 23.29
N LEU A 299 -35.08 -4.74 23.66
CA LEU A 299 -36.46 -4.39 24.03
C LEU A 299 -36.68 -4.64 25.52
N THR A 300 -37.60 -3.89 26.15
CA THR A 300 -37.98 -4.15 27.56
C THR A 300 -38.66 -5.49 27.70
N MET A 301 -39.40 -5.90 26.68
CA MET A 301 -40.24 -7.08 26.73
C MET A 301 -39.41 -8.36 26.77
N ALA A 302 -39.65 -9.18 27.80
CA ALA A 302 -39.42 -10.61 27.67
C ALA A 302 -40.43 -11.12 26.64
N GLN A 303 -40.02 -11.99 25.71
CA GLN A 303 -40.92 -12.59 24.72
C GLN A 303 -41.90 -13.53 25.44
N GLU A 304 -42.98 -12.94 25.96
CA GLU A 304 -44.06 -13.62 26.69
C GLU A 304 -45.12 -14.15 25.73
N GLN A 305 -46.19 -14.71 26.29
CA GLN A 305 -47.25 -15.39 25.53
C GLN A 305 -47.98 -14.47 24.53
N PHE A 306 -48.04 -13.16 24.79
CA PHE A 306 -48.73 -12.18 23.97
C PHE A 306 -47.87 -10.93 23.74
N TRP A 307 -48.08 -10.25 22.61
CA TRP A 307 -47.51 -8.95 22.33
C TRP A 307 -48.12 -7.88 23.25
N ILE A 308 -47.26 -7.06 23.87
CA ILE A 308 -47.66 -5.90 24.67
C ILE A 308 -47.04 -4.65 24.05
N ASN A 309 -47.80 -3.56 23.90
CA ASN A 309 -47.22 -2.31 23.43
C ASN A 309 -46.60 -1.58 24.62
N VAL A 310 -45.31 -1.30 24.56
CA VAL A 310 -44.59 -0.59 25.64
C VAL A 310 -44.46 0.88 25.26
N PRO A 311 -45.16 1.81 25.95
CA PRO A 311 -44.97 3.24 25.70
C PRO A 311 -43.50 3.64 25.87
N GLY A 312 -42.97 4.41 24.92
CA GLY A 312 -41.55 4.75 24.84
C GLY A 312 -40.71 3.80 23.99
N GLU A 313 -41.23 2.65 23.54
CA GLU A 313 -40.57 1.76 22.57
C GLU A 313 -41.19 1.85 21.16
N GLU A 314 -41.85 2.97 20.84
CA GLU A 314 -42.48 3.22 19.53
C GLU A 314 -41.50 3.03 18.35
N TYR A 315 -40.23 3.36 18.57
CA TYR A 315 -39.18 3.16 17.58
C TYR A 315 -39.09 1.68 17.14
N ALA A 316 -39.42 0.70 17.98
CA ALA A 316 -39.31 -0.72 17.66
C ALA A 316 -40.25 -1.16 16.53
N VAL A 317 -41.40 -0.49 16.38
CA VAL A 317 -42.41 -0.79 15.36
C VAL A 317 -42.32 0.13 14.14
N CYS A 318 -41.45 1.15 14.14
CA CYS A 318 -41.25 2.03 12.99
C CYS A 318 -40.52 1.31 11.85
N ASP A 319 -40.97 1.49 10.59
CA ASP A 319 -40.34 0.85 9.42
C ASP A 319 -38.84 1.15 9.36
N PRO A 320 -37.96 0.14 9.52
CA PRO A 320 -36.52 0.33 9.49
C PRO A 320 -35.98 0.50 8.06
N GLY A 321 -36.82 0.51 7.02
CA GLY A 321 -36.42 0.73 5.63
C GLY A 321 -35.82 2.13 5.35
N PRO A 322 -35.09 2.30 4.23
CA PRO A 322 -34.47 3.57 3.87
C PRO A 322 -35.51 4.65 3.54
N ARG A 323 -35.25 5.89 3.99
CA ARG A 323 -36.10 7.05 3.69
C ARG A 323 -35.34 8.10 2.88
N SER A 324 -35.84 8.42 1.70
CA SER A 324 -35.23 9.45 0.84
C SER A 324 -35.30 10.85 1.45
N SER A 325 -36.41 11.19 2.12
CA SER A 325 -36.60 12.51 2.75
C SER A 325 -35.55 12.83 3.82
N LEU A 326 -35.10 11.82 4.59
CA LEU A 326 -34.08 12.03 5.62
C LEU A 326 -32.75 12.49 5.02
N ARG A 327 -32.42 12.07 3.79
CA ARG A 327 -31.17 12.46 3.11
C ARG A 327 -31.07 13.97 2.87
N GLU A 328 -32.21 14.61 2.64
CA GLU A 328 -32.33 16.05 2.40
C GLU A 328 -32.39 16.84 3.72
N GLU A 329 -32.92 16.23 4.78
CA GLU A 329 -33.13 16.87 6.09
C GLU A 329 -31.93 16.80 7.05
N ILE A 330 -31.00 15.84 6.88
CA ILE A 330 -29.85 15.65 7.78
C ILE A 330 -29.06 16.96 7.99
N GLN A 331 -28.85 17.74 6.93
CA GLN A 331 -28.07 18.99 7.03
C GLN A 331 -28.75 20.04 7.92
N GLY A 332 -30.08 20.11 7.92
CA GLY A 332 -30.86 21.02 8.77
C GLY A 332 -30.97 20.57 10.22
N LEU A 333 -30.69 19.30 10.51
CA LEU A 333 -30.76 18.71 11.86
C LEU A 333 -29.42 18.71 12.60
N LEU A 334 -28.32 19.06 11.91
CA LEU A 334 -26.99 19.09 12.51
C LEU A 334 -26.83 20.28 13.46
N PRO A 335 -26.32 20.08 14.68
CA PRO A 335 -25.88 21.17 15.54
C PRO A 335 -24.84 22.05 14.83
N ALA A 336 -24.98 23.37 14.94
CA ALA A 336 -24.04 24.34 14.36
C ALA A 336 -22.58 24.08 14.80
N SER A 337 -22.38 23.60 16.03
CA SER A 337 -21.06 23.26 16.58
C SER A 337 -20.34 22.10 15.87
N ILE A 338 -21.05 21.27 15.10
CA ILE A 338 -20.45 20.20 14.28
C ILE A 338 -19.93 20.75 12.95
N LEU A 339 -20.45 21.91 12.53
CA LEU A 339 -20.07 22.63 11.32
C LEU A 339 -18.98 23.68 11.58
N ASP A 340 -18.61 23.90 12.85
CA ASP A 340 -17.54 24.81 13.27
C ASP A 340 -16.21 24.07 13.40
N THR A 341 -15.11 24.78 13.16
CA THR A 341 -13.75 24.23 13.28
C THR A 341 -13.45 23.85 14.73
N ALA A 342 -13.06 22.60 14.97
CA ALA A 342 -12.79 22.07 16.30
C ALA A 342 -11.75 22.94 17.05
N SER A 343 -12.12 23.36 18.27
CA SER A 343 -11.24 24.13 19.18
C SER A 343 -9.95 23.37 19.47
N GLU A 344 -8.81 24.08 19.52
CA GLU A 344 -7.49 23.51 19.81
C GLU A 344 -7.52 22.69 21.10
N ALA A 345 -7.25 21.39 20.99
CA ALA A 345 -7.24 20.49 22.13
C ALA A 345 -6.05 20.78 23.03
N SER A 346 -6.27 20.92 24.34
CA SER A 346 -5.21 21.14 25.32
C SER A 346 -4.14 20.05 25.22
N ASP A 347 -2.87 20.46 25.13
CA ASP A 347 -1.74 19.53 25.16
C ASP A 347 -1.43 19.10 26.59
N LEU A 348 -1.59 17.80 26.86
CA LEU A 348 -1.32 17.18 28.15
C LEU A 348 -0.05 16.31 28.13
N SER A 349 0.75 16.38 27.05
CA SER A 349 2.01 15.63 26.87
C SER A 349 2.91 15.73 28.11
N ASN A 350 3.01 16.94 28.66
CA ASN A 350 3.85 17.25 29.83
C ASN A 350 3.37 16.62 31.14
N LYS A 351 2.12 16.13 31.21
CA LYS A 351 1.55 15.51 32.42
C LYS A 351 1.65 13.98 32.40
N VAL A 352 1.85 13.36 31.25
CA VAL A 352 1.90 11.89 31.12
C VAL A 352 3.34 11.42 30.95
N ARG A 353 3.89 10.82 32.00
CA ARG A 353 5.31 10.38 32.03
C ARG A 353 5.53 8.97 31.49
N ASN A 354 4.53 8.10 31.58
CA ASN A 354 4.61 6.72 31.13
C ASN A 354 3.19 6.17 30.84
N ASP A 355 2.87 5.94 29.57
CA ASP A 355 1.60 5.35 29.14
C ASP A 355 1.86 3.92 28.65
N PRO A 356 1.34 2.86 29.30
CA PRO A 356 1.66 1.48 28.92
C PRO A 356 1.19 1.11 27.50
N THR A 357 0.20 1.84 26.95
CA THR A 357 -0.31 1.56 25.60
C THR A 357 0.61 2.07 24.49
N HIS A 358 1.65 2.86 24.83
CA HIS A 358 2.61 3.37 23.83
C HIS A 358 3.39 2.28 23.09
N VAL A 359 3.36 1.05 23.60
CA VAL A 359 4.01 -0.13 23.02
C VAL A 359 3.22 -0.64 21.81
N PHE A 360 1.92 -0.35 21.71
CA PHE A 360 1.07 -0.85 20.65
C PHE A 360 1.17 0.02 19.38
N PRO A 361 1.43 -0.58 18.20
CA PRO A 361 1.28 0.10 16.92
C PRO A 361 -0.17 0.56 16.70
N TYR A 362 -0.35 1.61 15.90
CA TYR A 362 -1.67 2.17 15.60
C TYR A 362 -2.68 1.14 15.08
N ASP A 363 -2.26 0.17 14.27
CA ASP A 363 -3.19 -0.83 13.72
C ASP A 363 -3.69 -1.80 14.78
N ILE A 364 -2.84 -2.16 15.74
CA ILE A 364 -3.24 -2.97 16.88
C ILE A 364 -4.20 -2.16 17.76
N LEU A 365 -3.95 -0.85 17.93
CA LEU A 365 -4.89 0.04 18.63
C LEU A 365 -6.23 0.16 17.89
N LEU A 366 -6.22 0.30 16.57
CA LEU A 366 -7.42 0.34 15.74
C LEU A 366 -8.21 -0.97 15.82
N GLU A 367 -7.51 -2.11 15.80
CA GLU A 367 -8.13 -3.42 15.91
C GLU A 367 -8.74 -3.62 17.31
N ILE A 368 -7.99 -3.28 18.38
CA ILE A 368 -8.49 -3.29 19.77
C ILE A 368 -9.73 -2.40 19.90
N ILE A 369 -9.65 -1.15 19.42
CA ILE A 369 -10.78 -0.22 19.41
C ILE A 369 -11.94 -0.81 18.62
N GLY A 370 -11.66 -1.47 17.50
CA GLY A 370 -12.63 -2.16 16.64
C GLY A 370 -13.50 -3.16 17.41
N TYR A 371 -12.95 -3.85 18.40
CA TYR A 371 -13.66 -4.81 19.26
C TYR A 371 -14.37 -4.19 20.47
N MET A 372 -14.12 -2.92 20.80
CA MET A 372 -14.75 -2.23 21.94
C MET A 372 -16.09 -1.62 21.55
N ASP A 373 -17.04 -1.49 22.48
CA ASP A 373 -18.21 -0.65 22.23
C ASP A 373 -17.83 0.85 22.21
N THR A 374 -18.80 1.73 21.99
CA THR A 374 -18.50 3.17 21.92
C THR A 374 -18.13 3.74 23.29
N GLU A 375 -18.71 3.25 24.38
CA GLU A 375 -18.47 3.77 25.73
C GLU A 375 -17.08 3.37 26.24
N ASP A 376 -16.69 2.11 26.03
CA ASP A 376 -15.38 1.55 26.34
C ASP A 376 -14.29 2.20 25.49
N MET A 377 -14.53 2.42 24.20
CA MET A 377 -13.61 3.16 23.33
C MET A 377 -13.35 4.56 23.89
N LEU A 378 -14.40 5.30 24.27
CA LEU A 378 -14.26 6.64 24.84
C LEU A 378 -13.58 6.62 26.21
N SER A 379 -13.84 5.59 27.02
CA SER A 379 -13.18 5.39 28.31
C SER A 379 -11.69 5.07 28.13
N PHE A 380 -11.35 4.25 27.14
CA PHE A 380 -9.97 3.91 26.78
C PHE A 380 -9.20 5.14 26.28
N MET A 381 -9.83 5.95 25.43
CA MET A 381 -9.29 7.24 24.99
C MET A 381 -9.10 8.21 26.16
N LYS A 382 -9.99 8.23 27.16
CA LYS A 382 -9.82 9.05 28.36
C LYS A 382 -8.69 8.54 29.26
N ALA A 383 -8.53 7.22 29.36
CA ALA A 383 -7.57 6.57 30.24
C ALA A 383 -6.13 6.60 29.70
N SER A 384 -5.96 6.61 28.38
CA SER A 384 -4.64 6.64 27.72
C SER A 384 -4.45 7.91 26.91
N TYR A 385 -3.41 8.67 27.24
CA TYR A 385 -3.02 9.84 26.46
C TYR A 385 -2.48 9.47 25.08
N HIS A 386 -1.78 8.33 24.97
CA HIS A 386 -1.27 7.83 23.70
C HIS A 386 -2.43 7.52 22.73
N VAL A 387 -3.44 6.78 23.20
CA VAL A 387 -4.65 6.48 22.42
C VAL A 387 -5.45 7.74 22.11
N ASN A 388 -5.61 8.65 23.08
CA ASN A 388 -6.26 9.93 22.86
C ASN A 388 -5.58 10.75 21.75
N SER A 389 -4.24 10.75 21.73
CA SER A 389 -3.46 11.53 20.75
C SER A 389 -3.65 10.98 19.33
N TYR A 390 -3.65 9.66 19.16
CA TYR A 390 -3.86 9.01 17.85
C TYR A 390 -5.30 9.13 17.32
N THR A 391 -6.26 9.28 18.21
CA THR A 391 -7.68 9.41 17.86
C THR A 391 -8.12 10.87 17.69
N ARG A 392 -7.19 11.84 17.73
CA ARG A 392 -7.48 13.26 17.41
C ARG A 392 -7.67 13.52 15.93
N GLU A 393 -7.05 12.72 15.07
CA GLU A 393 -7.09 12.90 13.62
C GLU A 393 -8.50 12.71 13.05
N ALA A 394 -8.93 13.62 12.17
CA ALA A 394 -10.21 13.50 11.47
C ALA A 394 -10.33 12.19 10.68
N ALA A 395 -9.21 11.66 10.18
CA ALA A 395 -9.15 10.39 9.47
C ALA A 395 -9.59 9.20 10.34
N PHE A 396 -9.27 9.20 11.64
CA PHE A 396 -9.72 8.16 12.57
C PHE A 396 -11.25 8.17 12.69
N TRP A 397 -11.86 9.33 12.88
CA TRP A 397 -13.32 9.44 13.01
C TRP A 397 -14.06 9.17 11.72
N LYS A 398 -13.51 9.57 10.56
CA LYS A 398 -13.99 9.14 9.23
C LYS A 398 -14.01 7.62 9.13
N HIS A 399 -12.94 6.97 9.56
CA HIS A 399 -12.86 5.51 9.57
C HIS A 399 -13.90 4.89 10.52
N MET A 400 -14.07 5.43 11.73
CA MET A 400 -15.09 4.96 12.67
C MET A 400 -16.52 5.13 12.14
N ILE A 401 -16.85 6.27 11.51
CA ILE A 401 -18.16 6.48 10.86
C ILE A 401 -18.38 5.42 9.77
N ARG A 402 -17.38 5.20 8.91
CA ARG A 402 -17.45 4.21 7.82
C ARG A 402 -17.67 2.79 8.32
N VAL A 403 -17.00 2.40 9.39
CA VAL A 403 -17.04 1.01 9.90
C VAL A 403 -18.20 0.77 10.86
N ARG A 404 -18.59 1.76 11.67
CA ARG A 404 -19.56 1.58 12.75
C ARG A 404 -20.93 2.19 12.51
N ILE A 405 -21.07 3.15 11.59
CA ILE A 405 -22.34 3.87 11.37
C ILE A 405 -22.89 3.57 9.97
N LEU A 406 -22.11 3.82 8.92
CA LEU A 406 -22.58 3.65 7.53
C LEU A 406 -23.17 2.27 7.20
N PRO A 407 -22.74 1.13 7.80
CA PRO A 407 -23.34 -0.16 7.46
C PRO A 407 -24.85 -0.26 7.74
N TRP A 408 -25.36 0.51 8.69
CA TRP A 408 -26.79 0.56 9.05
C TRP A 408 -27.38 1.97 8.93
N PHE A 409 -26.63 2.97 8.48
CA PHE A 409 -27.13 4.33 8.27
C PHE A 409 -26.64 4.86 6.93
N ASP A 410 -27.20 4.30 5.86
CA ASP A 410 -26.82 4.59 4.48
C ASP A 410 -27.20 6.01 4.05
N GLU A 411 -28.27 6.60 4.61
CA GLU A 411 -28.67 7.98 4.31
C GLU A 411 -27.58 8.99 4.68
N LEU A 412 -26.75 8.68 5.69
CA LEU A 412 -25.61 9.50 6.09
C LEU A 412 -24.46 9.47 5.06
N GLY A 413 -24.35 8.39 4.27
CA GLY A 413 -23.24 8.19 3.33
C GLY A 413 -23.12 9.33 2.33
N HIS A 414 -24.23 9.75 1.73
CA HIS A 414 -24.27 10.87 0.78
C HIS A 414 -23.83 12.19 1.41
N PHE A 415 -24.19 12.45 2.67
CA PHE A 415 -23.79 13.66 3.37
C PHE A 415 -22.27 13.68 3.60
N VAL A 416 -21.70 12.57 4.07
CA VAL A 416 -20.26 12.44 4.37
C VAL A 416 -19.40 12.51 3.10
N GLU A 417 -19.91 12.04 1.96
CA GLU A 417 -19.21 12.08 0.67
C GLU A 417 -19.26 13.45 -0.01
N ASN A 418 -20.36 14.21 0.16
CA ASN A 418 -20.58 15.49 -0.50
C ASN A 418 -20.10 16.72 0.31
N THR A 419 -19.80 16.56 1.60
CA THR A 419 -19.37 17.66 2.47
C THR A 419 -17.85 17.84 2.43
N SER A 420 -17.38 19.08 2.24
CA SER A 420 -15.95 19.43 2.19
C SER A 420 -15.21 18.97 3.46
N THR A 421 -14.04 18.35 3.29
CA THR A 421 -13.34 17.60 4.34
C THR A 421 -12.72 18.45 5.44
N ASP A 422 -12.59 19.77 5.23
CA ASP A 422 -11.75 20.64 6.05
C ASP A 422 -12.55 21.42 7.11
N ALA A 423 -13.88 21.44 7.02
CA ALA A 423 -14.76 22.19 7.92
C ALA A 423 -15.57 21.32 8.90
N LEU A 424 -15.67 20.01 8.66
CA LEU A 424 -16.58 19.14 9.41
C LEU A 424 -15.89 18.48 10.64
N ASP A 425 -16.47 18.64 11.83
CA ASP A 425 -16.05 17.90 13.01
C ASP A 425 -16.56 16.45 12.95
N TYR A 426 -15.77 15.56 12.34
CA TYR A 426 -16.10 14.13 12.26
C TYR A 426 -16.23 13.45 13.62
N LYS A 427 -15.55 13.94 14.66
CA LYS A 427 -15.70 13.41 16.03
C LYS A 427 -17.05 13.81 16.59
N GLY A 428 -17.39 15.10 16.50
CA GLY A 428 -18.70 15.64 16.89
C GLY A 428 -19.82 14.91 16.17
N LEU A 429 -19.71 14.73 14.86
CA LEU A 429 -20.68 13.99 14.05
C LEU A 429 -20.85 12.54 14.53
N PHE A 430 -19.76 11.81 14.72
CA PHE A 430 -19.81 10.43 15.21
C PHE A 430 -20.51 10.33 16.57
N LEU A 431 -20.14 11.20 17.51
CA LEU A 431 -20.71 11.21 18.86
C LEU A 431 -22.19 11.60 18.85
N TRP A 432 -22.56 12.61 18.06
CA TRP A 432 -23.93 13.08 17.92
C TRP A 432 -24.83 11.98 17.35
N ILE A 433 -24.42 11.33 16.25
CA ILE A 433 -25.20 10.24 15.64
C ILE A 433 -25.29 9.04 16.58
N SER A 434 -24.17 8.67 17.21
CA SER A 434 -24.15 7.51 18.12
C SER A 434 -25.07 7.72 19.33
N ALA A 435 -25.15 8.94 19.86
CA ALA A 435 -26.07 9.29 20.92
C ALA A 435 -27.53 9.30 20.43
N LEU A 436 -27.81 9.98 19.32
CA LEU A 436 -29.17 10.17 18.80
C LEU A 436 -29.86 8.88 18.37
N THR A 437 -29.08 7.92 17.86
CA THR A 437 -29.60 6.65 17.34
C THR A 437 -29.51 5.50 18.34
N ARG A 438 -29.14 5.78 19.61
CA ARG A 438 -29.08 4.76 20.65
C ARG A 438 -30.50 4.24 20.95
N PRO A 439 -30.75 2.92 20.96
CA PRO A 439 -32.05 2.37 21.32
C PRO A 439 -32.24 2.44 22.84
N GLU A 440 -33.03 3.42 23.28
CA GLU A 440 -33.38 3.65 24.68
C GLU A 440 -34.90 3.84 24.83
N LEU A 441 -35.39 3.85 26.07
CA LEU A 441 -36.80 4.10 26.31
C LEU A 441 -37.09 5.59 26.09
N GLY A 442 -38.11 5.89 25.28
CA GLY A 442 -38.56 7.25 24.98
C GLY A 442 -37.75 7.95 23.89
N ASN A 443 -37.16 7.20 22.95
CA ASN A 443 -36.65 7.79 21.70
C ASN A 443 -37.81 8.45 20.92
N GLN A 444 -37.57 9.65 20.41
CA GLN A 444 -38.55 10.43 19.66
C GLN A 444 -37.87 11.15 18.49
N GLY A 445 -38.68 11.66 17.56
CA GLY A 445 -38.21 12.50 16.46
C GLY A 445 -37.90 11.75 15.16
N PRO A 446 -37.29 12.41 14.18
CA PRO A 446 -37.21 11.90 12.80
C PRO A 446 -36.34 10.64 12.65
N PHE A 447 -35.46 10.35 13.61
CA PHE A 447 -34.52 9.22 13.56
C PHE A 447 -35.07 7.91 14.13
N MET A 448 -36.33 7.82 14.56
CA MET A 448 -36.87 6.59 15.16
C MET A 448 -36.72 5.35 14.26
N HIS A 449 -36.89 5.50 12.95
CA HIS A 449 -36.63 4.42 11.99
C HIS A 449 -35.16 3.98 11.95
N ILE A 450 -34.22 4.92 12.08
CA ILE A 450 -32.78 4.63 12.16
C ILE A 450 -32.43 3.96 13.48
N VAL A 451 -33.06 4.36 14.59
CA VAL A 451 -32.93 3.68 15.89
C VAL A 451 -33.35 2.22 15.75
N ASN A 452 -34.49 1.94 15.10
CA ASN A 452 -34.94 0.57 14.86
C ASN A 452 -33.97 -0.21 13.96
N ARG A 453 -33.50 0.41 12.88
CA ARG A 453 -32.54 -0.22 11.96
C ARG A 453 -31.23 -0.56 12.68
N ARG A 454 -30.69 0.34 13.50
CA ARG A 454 -29.50 0.10 14.33
C ARG A 454 -29.71 -1.04 15.32
N ARG A 455 -30.88 -1.10 15.95
CA ARG A 455 -31.25 -2.20 16.86
C ARG A 455 -31.26 -3.54 16.14
N ILE A 456 -31.98 -3.64 15.02
CA ILE A 456 -32.08 -4.88 14.23
C ILE A 456 -30.70 -5.28 13.68
N TRP A 457 -29.90 -4.30 13.23
CA TRP A 457 -28.52 -4.55 12.82
C TRP A 457 -27.69 -5.18 13.94
N GLY A 458 -27.81 -4.65 15.17
CA GLY A 458 -27.19 -5.23 16.37
C GLY A 458 -27.62 -6.68 16.61
N CYS A 459 -28.90 -7.00 16.41
CA CYS A 459 -29.43 -8.37 16.52
C CYS A 459 -28.87 -9.30 15.42
N CYS A 460 -28.61 -8.76 14.23
CA CYS A 460 -28.11 -9.52 13.09
C CYS A 460 -26.59 -9.78 13.15
N GLN A 461 -25.81 -8.96 13.86
CA GLN A 461 -24.34 -9.08 13.91
C GLN A 461 -23.83 -10.45 14.43
N PRO A 462 -24.37 -11.02 15.54
CA PRO A 462 -24.00 -12.36 15.98
C PRO A 462 -24.29 -13.43 14.92
N LEU A 463 -25.46 -13.37 14.28
CA LEU A 463 -25.88 -14.30 13.23
C LEU A 463 -24.96 -14.20 12.01
N ALA A 464 -24.68 -13.00 11.53
CA ALA A 464 -23.77 -12.77 10.41
C ALA A 464 -22.35 -13.27 10.69
N SER A 465 -21.88 -13.14 11.93
CA SER A 465 -20.57 -13.63 12.36
C SER A 465 -20.48 -15.16 12.39
N LEU A 466 -21.56 -15.84 12.80
CA LEU A 466 -21.67 -17.31 12.75
C LEU A 466 -21.78 -17.81 11.31
N TYR A 467 -22.64 -17.16 10.51
CA TYR A 467 -22.81 -17.48 9.10
C TYR A 467 -21.48 -17.40 8.32
N LYS A 468 -20.72 -16.30 8.45
CA LYS A 468 -19.40 -16.14 7.81
C LYS A 468 -18.40 -17.22 8.20
N ARG A 469 -18.51 -17.77 9.41
CA ARG A 469 -17.66 -18.86 9.90
C ARG A 469 -18.02 -20.20 9.27
N MET A 470 -19.32 -20.44 9.05
CA MET A 470 -19.86 -21.71 8.54
C MET A 470 -19.77 -21.85 7.02
N VAL A 471 -19.94 -20.76 6.26
CA VAL A 471 -19.73 -20.76 4.79
C VAL A 471 -18.23 -20.95 4.43
N GLY A 472 -17.34 -20.89 5.43
CA GLY A 472 -15.90 -20.81 5.23
C GLY A 472 -15.50 -19.44 4.67
N PRO A 473 -14.20 -19.12 4.58
CA PRO A 473 -13.77 -17.91 3.91
C PRO A 473 -14.17 -18.03 2.44
N VAL A 474 -15.29 -17.41 2.07
CA VAL A 474 -15.49 -16.89 0.73
C VAL A 474 -14.23 -16.08 0.48
N LYS A 475 -13.36 -16.55 -0.41
CA LYS A 475 -12.26 -15.72 -0.91
C LYS A 475 -12.96 -14.43 -1.34
N PRO A 476 -12.75 -13.29 -0.64
CA PRO A 476 -13.32 -12.04 -1.14
C PRO A 476 -12.90 -11.95 -2.59
N ALA A 477 -13.81 -11.53 -3.48
CA ALA A 477 -13.47 -11.25 -4.87
C ALA A 477 -12.11 -10.55 -4.84
N GLN A 478 -11.10 -11.19 -5.44
CA GLN A 478 -9.73 -10.76 -5.22
C GLN A 478 -9.66 -9.28 -5.58
N PRO A 479 -9.14 -8.38 -4.73
CA PRO A 479 -9.13 -6.96 -5.05
C PRO A 479 -8.31 -6.61 -6.30
N MET A 480 -7.61 -7.60 -6.90
CA MET A 480 -7.08 -7.56 -8.27
C MET A 480 -8.15 -7.33 -9.36
N ASP A 481 -9.43 -7.66 -9.11
CA ASP A 481 -10.51 -7.51 -10.10
C ASP A 481 -11.18 -6.13 -10.12
N SER A 482 -10.85 -5.25 -9.15
CA SER A 482 -11.38 -3.89 -9.12
C SER A 482 -10.89 -3.07 -10.33
N GLU A 483 -11.73 -2.17 -10.83
CA GLU A 483 -11.37 -1.31 -11.97
C GLU A 483 -10.14 -0.44 -11.66
N GLU A 484 -9.98 0.02 -10.42
CA GLU A 484 -8.80 0.78 -10.00
C GLU A 484 -7.53 -0.10 -10.00
N ALA A 485 -7.60 -1.34 -9.51
CA ALA A 485 -6.45 -2.24 -9.53
C ALA A 485 -6.00 -2.56 -10.96
N LYS A 486 -6.96 -2.77 -11.87
CA LYS A 486 -6.70 -2.94 -13.31
C LYS A 486 -6.07 -1.69 -13.92
N ALA A 487 -6.64 -0.51 -13.66
CA ALA A 487 -6.08 0.75 -14.16
C ALA A 487 -4.65 1.04 -13.64
N ILE A 488 -4.36 0.68 -12.39
CA ILE A 488 -3.00 0.79 -11.81
C ILE A 488 -2.03 -0.14 -12.55
N MET A 489 -2.43 -1.38 -12.82
CA MET A 489 -1.58 -2.35 -13.54
C MET A 489 -1.40 -1.98 -15.01
N ASP A 490 -2.46 -1.54 -15.69
CA ASP A 490 -2.41 -1.12 -17.10
C ASP A 490 -1.52 0.11 -17.31
N SER A 491 -1.46 1.01 -16.31
CA SER A 491 -0.56 2.16 -16.31
C SER A 491 0.84 1.87 -15.74
N SER A 492 1.07 0.65 -15.25
CA SER A 492 2.35 0.28 -14.65
C SER A 492 3.40 -0.03 -15.71
N VAL A 493 4.64 0.37 -15.44
CA VAL A 493 5.80 0.10 -16.30
C VAL A 493 6.93 -0.52 -15.48
N CYS A 494 7.68 -1.42 -16.10
CA CYS A 494 8.95 -1.92 -15.58
C CYS A 494 10.10 -1.34 -16.42
N LEU A 495 10.88 -0.41 -15.86
CA LEU A 495 11.95 0.28 -16.60
C LEU A 495 13.25 -0.54 -16.70
N SER A 496 13.46 -1.49 -15.80
CA SER A 496 14.61 -2.40 -15.83
C SER A 496 14.30 -3.68 -15.05
N MET A 497 14.73 -4.81 -15.60
CA MET A 497 14.61 -6.13 -15.00
C MET A 497 16.02 -6.74 -14.88
N LEU A 498 16.63 -6.55 -13.71
CA LEU A 498 18.04 -6.89 -13.47
C LEU A 498 18.20 -8.37 -13.17
N MET A 499 19.21 -9.02 -13.74
CA MET A 499 19.62 -10.36 -13.30
C MET A 499 20.13 -10.31 -11.86
N THR A 500 19.72 -11.29 -11.05
CA THR A 500 20.06 -11.41 -9.64
C THR A 500 20.57 -12.80 -9.25
N MET A 501 20.62 -13.71 -10.23
CA MET A 501 21.18 -15.06 -10.09
C MET A 501 22.11 -15.39 -11.26
N TYR A 502 23.24 -16.04 -10.97
CA TYR A 502 24.12 -16.57 -12.01
C TYR A 502 24.78 -17.89 -11.58
N PRO A 503 24.81 -18.94 -12.41
CA PRO A 503 24.33 -19.02 -13.79
C PRO A 503 22.83 -18.77 -13.93
N SER A 504 22.40 -18.29 -15.10
CA SER A 504 20.97 -18.17 -15.41
C SER A 504 20.35 -19.57 -15.40
N PRO A 505 19.17 -19.77 -14.79
CA PRO A 505 18.47 -21.04 -14.90
C PRO A 505 17.99 -21.25 -16.34
N ASP A 506 18.00 -22.50 -16.80
CA ASP A 506 17.48 -22.88 -18.13
C ASP A 506 15.94 -22.76 -18.16
N ASP A 507 15.29 -23.17 -17.08
CA ASP A 507 13.84 -23.04 -16.89
C ASP A 507 13.56 -21.95 -15.86
N SER A 508 12.89 -20.86 -16.25
CA SER A 508 12.42 -19.84 -15.30
C SER A 508 11.00 -19.41 -15.61
N GLU A 509 10.23 -19.20 -14.55
CA GLU A 509 8.85 -18.73 -14.65
C GLU A 509 8.84 -17.22 -14.47
N VAL A 510 8.12 -16.53 -15.36
CA VAL A 510 7.88 -15.09 -15.22
C VAL A 510 6.74 -14.89 -14.24
N GLU A 511 7.00 -14.11 -13.20
CA GLU A 511 6.02 -13.79 -12.17
C GLU A 511 5.86 -12.27 -12.04
N ALA A 512 4.66 -11.84 -11.69
CA ALA A 512 4.36 -10.47 -11.32
C ALA A 512 3.42 -10.46 -10.12
N ALA A 513 3.66 -9.54 -9.19
CA ALA A 513 2.83 -9.35 -8.02
C ALA A 513 2.45 -7.87 -7.91
N GLN A 514 1.14 -7.61 -7.92
CA GLN A 514 0.60 -6.30 -7.60
C GLN A 514 0.57 -6.13 -6.07
N PHE A 515 1.20 -5.06 -5.59
CA PHE A 515 1.24 -4.74 -4.17
C PHE A 515 0.26 -3.64 -3.78
N ILE A 516 -0.21 -2.81 -4.72
CA ILE A 516 -1.22 -1.76 -4.48
C ILE A 516 -2.40 -2.01 -5.41
N HIS A 517 -3.60 -2.15 -4.84
CA HIS A 517 -4.85 -2.29 -5.58
C HIS A 517 -5.63 -0.98 -5.64
N ALA A 518 -5.37 -0.05 -4.71
CA ALA A 518 -5.97 1.28 -4.72
C ALA A 518 -5.01 2.33 -4.15
N TRP A 519 -5.03 3.55 -4.68
CA TRP A 519 -4.07 4.60 -4.30
C TRP A 519 -4.20 5.06 -2.83
N TYR A 520 -5.36 4.87 -2.21
CA TYR A 520 -5.55 5.22 -0.80
C TYR A 520 -4.76 4.29 0.14
N GLU A 521 -4.39 3.08 -0.30
CA GLU A 521 -3.72 2.07 0.53
C GLU A 521 -2.37 2.55 1.06
N ILE A 522 -1.59 3.25 0.23
CA ILE A 522 -0.26 3.75 0.60
C ILE A 522 -0.29 5.08 1.38
N GLY A 523 -1.43 5.77 1.36
CA GLY A 523 -1.61 7.03 2.10
C GLY A 523 -2.16 6.85 3.50
N HIS A 524 -2.94 5.80 3.74
CA HIS A 524 -3.77 5.68 4.96
C HIS A 524 -3.53 4.39 5.74
N ARG A 525 -2.81 3.41 5.21
CA ARG A 525 -2.53 2.14 5.89
C ARG A 525 -1.04 1.99 6.12
N SER A 526 -0.68 1.46 7.28
CA SER A 526 0.65 0.87 7.44
C SER A 526 0.72 -0.43 6.63
N CYS A 527 1.93 -0.89 6.34
CA CYS A 527 2.11 -2.22 5.78
C CYS A 527 3.33 -2.92 6.33
N ILE A 528 3.33 -4.24 6.20
CA ILE A 528 4.47 -5.06 6.60
C ILE A 528 5.08 -5.64 5.33
N LEU A 529 6.34 -5.32 5.08
CA LEU A 529 7.16 -6.00 4.07
C LEU A 529 7.88 -7.18 4.73
N ASP A 530 7.56 -8.37 4.25
CA ASP A 530 8.19 -9.62 4.63
C ASP A 530 9.10 -10.13 3.51
N THR A 531 10.13 -10.89 3.89
CA THR A 531 11.05 -11.55 2.96
C THR A 531 11.21 -13.00 3.36
N TYR A 532 11.34 -13.89 2.38
CA TYR A 532 11.45 -15.33 2.58
C TYR A 532 12.79 -15.83 2.06
N TRP A 533 13.50 -16.58 2.90
CA TRP A 533 14.89 -16.97 2.67
C TRP A 533 15.04 -18.48 2.73
N ARG A 534 15.46 -19.10 1.62
CA ARG A 534 15.73 -20.54 1.58
C ARG A 534 17.17 -20.79 1.98
N ARG A 535 17.39 -21.88 2.72
CA ARG A 535 18.72 -22.36 3.12
C ARG A 535 18.99 -23.69 2.46
N GLU A 536 20.04 -23.74 1.66
CA GLU A 536 20.49 -24.97 0.98
C GLU A 536 21.63 -25.65 1.74
N SER A 537 22.50 -24.85 2.39
CA SER A 537 23.57 -25.32 3.27
C SER A 537 23.82 -24.35 4.43
N SER A 538 24.71 -24.69 5.37
CA SER A 538 25.00 -23.84 6.54
C SER A 538 25.49 -22.43 6.19
N SER A 539 26.04 -22.22 4.98
CA SER A 539 26.50 -20.92 4.49
C SER A 539 25.72 -20.37 3.29
N ASN A 540 24.81 -21.15 2.68
CA ASN A 540 24.09 -20.75 1.46
C ASN A 540 22.62 -20.41 1.76
N VAL A 541 22.34 -19.12 2.00
CA VAL A 541 20.99 -18.57 2.22
C VAL A 541 20.67 -17.54 1.14
N PHE A 542 19.52 -17.66 0.48
CA PHE A 542 19.13 -16.79 -0.63
C PHE A 542 17.64 -16.41 -0.58
N LEU A 543 17.30 -15.28 -1.20
CA LEU A 543 15.94 -14.76 -1.25
C LEU A 543 15.08 -15.57 -2.23
N VAL A 544 13.92 -16.04 -1.77
CA VAL A 544 12.93 -16.77 -2.57
C VAL A 544 11.59 -16.07 -2.69
N GLY A 545 11.32 -15.07 -1.84
CA GLY A 545 10.08 -14.30 -1.96
C GLY A 545 10.09 -13.00 -1.17
N ILE A 546 9.25 -12.07 -1.61
CA ILE A 546 8.99 -10.78 -0.97
C ILE A 546 7.47 -10.62 -0.91
N SER A 547 6.91 -10.29 0.24
CA SER A 547 5.49 -9.97 0.33
C SER A 547 5.22 -8.65 1.03
N ILE A 548 4.12 -8.01 0.65
CA ILE A 548 3.54 -6.89 1.37
C ILE A 548 2.21 -7.33 1.97
N THR A 549 2.04 -7.10 3.27
CA THR A 549 0.77 -7.29 3.97
C THR A 549 0.13 -5.93 4.21
N LEU A 550 -1.02 -5.69 3.60
CA LEU A 550 -1.81 -4.46 3.66
C LEU A 550 -3.23 -4.79 4.12
N GLY A 551 -3.68 -4.23 5.25
CA GLY A 551 -5.04 -4.48 5.77
C GLY A 551 -5.38 -5.96 5.95
N GLY A 552 -4.42 -6.75 6.44
CA GLY A 552 -4.55 -8.20 6.61
C GLY A 552 -4.38 -9.03 5.33
N GLN A 553 -4.34 -8.39 4.14
CA GLN A 553 -4.12 -9.08 2.88
C GLN A 553 -2.64 -9.16 2.55
N LYS A 554 -2.12 -10.39 2.46
CA LYS A 554 -0.74 -10.66 2.07
C LYS A 554 -0.65 -10.84 0.54
N ARG A 555 0.20 -10.04 -0.09
CA ARG A 555 0.47 -10.04 -1.53
C ARG A 555 1.92 -10.47 -1.74
N LEU A 556 2.13 -11.63 -2.34
CA LEU A 556 3.42 -12.31 -2.43
C LEU A 556 3.98 -12.24 -3.86
N PHE A 557 5.28 -11.99 -3.96
CA PHE A 557 6.11 -12.22 -5.13
C PHE A 557 7.08 -13.35 -4.83
N GLY A 558 7.11 -14.39 -5.66
CA GLY A 558 7.90 -15.61 -5.46
C GLY A 558 7.26 -16.55 -4.43
N SER A 559 8.08 -17.17 -3.59
CA SER A 559 7.64 -18.22 -2.66
C SER A 559 7.70 -17.81 -1.18
N ALA A 560 6.70 -18.26 -0.41
CA ALA A 560 6.67 -18.13 1.04
C ALA A 560 7.23 -19.36 1.78
N GLU A 561 7.74 -20.36 1.06
CA GLU A 561 8.27 -21.62 1.63
C GLU A 561 9.64 -21.44 2.34
N GLY A 562 10.24 -20.25 2.25
CA GLY A 562 11.49 -19.91 2.92
C GLY A 562 11.32 -19.54 4.40
N VAL A 563 12.45 -19.43 5.11
CA VAL A 563 12.51 -18.86 6.46
C VAL A 563 12.17 -17.37 6.39
N LEU A 564 11.22 -16.93 7.21
CA LEU A 564 10.84 -15.53 7.31
C LEU A 564 12.02 -14.67 7.80
N GLY A 565 12.37 -13.65 7.03
CA GLY A 565 13.31 -12.61 7.41
C GLY A 565 12.74 -11.69 8.50
N ARG A 566 13.47 -10.64 8.87
CA ARG A 566 12.93 -9.66 9.83
C ARG A 566 11.86 -8.80 9.14
N PRO A 567 10.61 -8.79 9.63
CA PRO A 567 9.56 -7.97 9.04
C PRO A 567 9.91 -6.48 9.07
N LEU A 568 9.58 -5.80 7.99
CA LEU A 568 9.74 -4.37 7.83
C LEU A 568 8.39 -3.68 7.89
N HIS A 569 8.06 -3.14 9.06
CA HIS A 569 6.94 -2.22 9.20
C HIS A 569 7.22 -0.92 8.42
N ILE A 570 6.27 -0.53 7.58
CA ILE A 570 6.22 0.71 6.81
C ILE A 570 5.02 1.50 7.37
N GLU A 571 5.30 2.68 7.91
CA GLU A 571 4.29 3.52 8.54
C GLU A 571 3.34 4.13 7.48
N HIS A 572 2.13 4.51 7.90
CA HIS A 572 1.19 5.18 7.01
C HIS A 572 1.82 6.47 6.42
N GLY A 573 1.56 6.74 5.15
CA GLY A 573 2.15 7.88 4.43
C GLY A 573 3.64 7.70 4.06
N GLU A 574 4.31 6.64 4.52
CA GLU A 574 5.60 6.21 3.98
C GLU A 574 5.41 5.16 2.88
N TRP A 575 6.28 5.21 1.86
CA TRP A 575 6.28 4.19 0.82
C TRP A 575 7.68 3.85 0.33
N ILE A 576 7.83 2.73 -0.37
CA ILE A 576 9.12 2.27 -0.89
C ILE A 576 9.53 3.14 -2.06
N LYS A 577 10.70 3.79 -1.95
CA LYS A 577 11.30 4.59 -3.02
C LYS A 577 12.43 3.84 -3.73
N GLN A 578 13.16 2.98 -3.01
CA GLN A 578 14.29 2.23 -3.58
C GLN A 578 14.43 0.85 -2.92
N ILE A 579 14.77 -0.16 -3.72
CA ILE A 579 15.18 -1.49 -3.27
C ILE A 579 16.61 -1.72 -3.78
N ILE A 580 17.57 -1.93 -2.88
CA ILE A 580 18.95 -2.23 -3.25
C ILE A 580 19.18 -3.71 -2.96
N CYS A 581 19.37 -4.49 -4.02
CA CYS A 581 19.69 -5.90 -3.92
C CYS A 581 21.19 -6.07 -3.69
N HIS A 582 21.55 -6.84 -2.67
CA HIS A 582 22.94 -7.24 -2.46
C HIS A 582 23.13 -8.64 -3.03
N VAL A 583 23.94 -8.74 -4.08
CA VAL A 583 24.16 -9.97 -4.86
C VAL A 583 25.59 -10.44 -4.63
N ASP A 584 25.82 -11.75 -4.67
CA ASP A 584 27.19 -12.28 -4.66
C ASP A 584 27.98 -11.83 -5.88
N GLU A 585 29.30 -11.78 -5.73
CA GLU A 585 30.21 -11.61 -6.86
C GLU A 585 30.50 -12.98 -7.49
N ILE A 586 30.60 -12.99 -8.82
CA ILE A 586 30.86 -14.22 -9.56
C ILE A 586 32.33 -14.58 -9.39
N ASP A 587 32.61 -15.76 -8.84
CA ASP A 587 33.96 -16.33 -8.77
C ASP A 587 34.11 -17.47 -9.78
N MET A 588 34.76 -17.16 -10.90
CA MET A 588 35.09 -18.12 -11.97
C MET A 588 36.48 -18.75 -11.82
N ILE A 589 37.30 -18.30 -10.87
CA ILE A 589 38.75 -18.51 -10.93
C ILE A 589 39.32 -19.16 -9.65
N ASN A 590 38.48 -19.59 -8.73
CA ASN A 590 38.90 -20.33 -7.53
C ASN A 590 39.78 -21.55 -7.85
N ILE A 591 40.96 -21.67 -7.22
CA ILE A 591 41.93 -22.76 -7.47
C ILE A 591 41.57 -24.10 -6.83
N ASN A 592 40.60 -24.13 -5.91
CA ASN A 592 40.25 -25.33 -5.14
C ASN A 592 39.20 -26.23 -5.84
N GLN A 593 38.77 -25.88 -7.05
CA GLN A 593 37.80 -26.67 -7.80
C GLN A 593 38.49 -27.88 -8.44
N ASP A 594 37.88 -29.07 -8.37
CA ASP A 594 38.34 -30.23 -9.13
C ASP A 594 38.00 -30.01 -10.61
N ARG A 595 39.04 -29.80 -11.42
CA ARG A 595 38.95 -29.51 -12.87
C ARG A 595 39.55 -30.61 -13.72
N SER A 596 39.79 -31.78 -13.13
CA SER A 596 40.32 -32.95 -13.85
C SER A 596 39.41 -33.40 -15.01
N THR A 597 38.13 -33.00 -14.99
CA THR A 597 37.11 -33.35 -15.99
C THR A 597 36.96 -32.34 -17.12
N TYR A 598 37.61 -31.17 -17.04
CA TYR A 598 37.46 -30.11 -18.03
C TYR A 598 38.21 -30.48 -19.32
N ARG A 599 37.51 -30.38 -20.46
CA ARG A 599 38.06 -30.63 -21.81
C ARG A 599 38.42 -29.34 -22.54
N GLY A 600 37.82 -28.22 -22.14
CA GLY A 600 38.09 -26.90 -22.72
C GLY A 600 37.56 -25.72 -21.88
N PRO A 601 37.79 -24.48 -22.32
CA PRO A 601 37.29 -23.27 -21.66
C PRO A 601 35.77 -23.21 -21.46
N GLU A 602 35.02 -23.89 -22.32
CA GLU A 602 33.56 -24.00 -22.30
C GLU A 602 33.00 -24.76 -21.09
N ASP A 603 33.81 -25.62 -20.48
CA ASP A 603 33.44 -26.41 -19.31
C ASP A 603 33.59 -25.62 -18.00
N ALA A 604 34.19 -24.42 -18.06
CA ALA A 604 34.32 -23.55 -16.90
C ALA A 604 32.94 -23.11 -16.39
N ARG A 605 32.72 -23.29 -15.09
CA ARG A 605 31.50 -22.88 -14.38
C ARG A 605 31.89 -22.13 -13.10
N PRO A 606 31.07 -21.17 -12.65
CA PRO A 606 31.33 -20.47 -11.39
C PRO A 606 31.35 -21.46 -10.22
N PHE A 607 32.15 -21.15 -9.21
CA PHE A 607 32.33 -22.00 -8.04
C PHE A 607 31.05 -22.13 -7.20
N GLU A 608 30.36 -21.00 -7.00
CA GLU A 608 29.07 -20.92 -6.32
C GLU A 608 28.07 -20.19 -7.23
N THR A 609 26.79 -20.54 -7.10
CA THR A 609 25.72 -19.76 -7.74
C THR A 609 25.58 -18.44 -6.99
N ALA A 610 25.62 -17.34 -7.73
CA ALA A 610 25.38 -16.02 -7.18
C ALA A 610 23.89 -15.84 -6.90
N TYR A 611 23.54 -15.29 -5.73
CA TYR A 611 22.17 -15.02 -5.34
C TYR A 611 22.01 -13.65 -4.66
N ILE A 612 20.76 -13.21 -4.46
CA ILE A 612 20.44 -12.15 -3.52
C ILE A 612 20.66 -12.66 -2.09
N ARG A 613 21.57 -12.00 -1.36
CA ARG A 613 21.91 -12.33 0.04
C ARG A 613 21.27 -11.41 1.07
N SER A 614 20.94 -10.19 0.66
CA SER A 614 20.30 -9.19 1.50
C SER A 614 19.63 -8.12 0.66
N LEU A 615 18.67 -7.42 1.27
CA LEU A 615 18.02 -6.25 0.69
C LEU A 615 18.24 -5.03 1.58
N GLN A 616 18.35 -3.86 0.95
CA GLN A 616 18.27 -2.57 1.63
C GLN A 616 17.12 -1.77 1.01
N ILE A 617 16.14 -1.42 1.84
CA ILE A 617 14.94 -0.68 1.43
C ILE A 617 15.10 0.77 1.86
N ARG A 618 14.86 1.72 0.94
CA ARG A 618 14.80 3.16 1.24
C ARG A 618 13.38 3.67 1.03
N MET A 619 12.85 4.34 2.04
CA MET A 619 11.50 4.93 2.01
C MET A 619 11.51 6.31 1.35
N THR A 620 10.32 6.81 1.02
CA THR A 620 10.06 8.16 0.51
C THR A 620 10.57 9.26 1.46
N SER A 621 10.54 9.02 2.77
CA SER A 621 11.12 9.91 3.79
C SER A 621 12.65 9.96 3.82
N GLY A 622 13.32 9.07 3.06
CA GLY A 622 14.78 8.89 3.09
C GLY A 622 15.27 7.93 4.17
N ARG A 623 14.40 7.44 5.07
CA ARG A 623 14.71 6.35 6.00
C ARG A 623 15.17 5.10 5.24
N GLN A 624 16.11 4.37 5.83
CA GLN A 624 16.66 3.15 5.25
C GLN A 624 16.59 2.02 6.26
N LYS A 625 16.22 0.83 5.79
CA LYS A 625 16.23 -0.38 6.62
C LYS A 625 16.82 -1.55 5.84
N PHE A 626 17.62 -2.35 6.53
CA PHE A 626 18.26 -3.54 5.98
C PHE A 626 17.44 -4.77 6.34
N VAL A 627 17.16 -5.61 5.35
CA VAL A 627 16.44 -6.86 5.49
C VAL A 627 17.41 -8.00 5.23
N VAL A 628 17.83 -8.62 6.35
CA VAL A 628 18.90 -9.62 6.53
C VAL A 628 20.29 -9.10 6.15
N ASN A 629 21.32 -9.42 6.93
CA ASN A 629 22.71 -9.00 6.69
C ASN A 629 23.63 -10.20 6.92
N ASN A 630 23.94 -10.93 5.85
CA ASN A 630 24.96 -11.96 5.83
C ASN A 630 26.18 -11.36 5.09
N SER A 631 27.34 -11.30 5.74
CA SER A 631 28.44 -10.38 5.40
C SER A 631 29.26 -10.75 4.15
N ARG A 632 28.70 -11.54 3.21
CA ARG A 632 29.44 -12.09 2.06
C ARG A 632 29.20 -11.36 0.73
N SER A 633 28.08 -10.65 0.54
CA SER A 633 27.79 -9.96 -0.72
C SER A 633 28.63 -8.69 -0.88
N SER A 634 29.49 -8.63 -1.91
CA SER A 634 30.35 -7.47 -2.23
C SER A 634 29.69 -6.48 -3.21
N THR A 635 28.58 -6.88 -3.84
CA THR A 635 27.99 -6.20 -4.99
C THR A 635 26.57 -5.71 -4.70
N ARG A 636 26.21 -4.53 -5.21
CA ARG A 636 24.91 -3.88 -4.98
C ARG A 636 24.26 -3.44 -6.28
N LYS A 637 22.96 -3.75 -6.41
CA LYS A 637 22.13 -3.40 -7.57
C LYS A 637 20.94 -2.56 -7.14
N PRO A 638 20.87 -1.27 -7.53
CA PRO A 638 19.76 -0.41 -7.17
C PRO A 638 18.56 -0.61 -8.11
N LEU A 639 17.37 -0.77 -7.53
CA LEU A 639 16.08 -0.66 -8.20
C LEU A 639 15.40 0.60 -7.64
N LEU A 640 15.21 1.62 -8.48
CA LEU A 640 14.79 2.95 -8.05
C LEU A 640 13.41 3.28 -8.61
N VAL A 641 12.50 3.79 -7.80
CA VAL A 641 11.24 4.33 -8.33
C VAL A 641 11.53 5.67 -9.00
N ALA A 642 11.15 5.81 -10.27
CA ALA A 642 11.36 7.01 -11.07
C ALA A 642 10.67 8.25 -10.45
N ASP A 643 11.15 9.43 -10.83
CA ASP A 643 10.57 10.69 -10.37
C ASP A 643 9.10 10.81 -10.83
N GLY A 644 8.20 11.15 -9.90
CA GLY A 644 6.75 11.24 -10.18
C GLY A 644 6.00 9.90 -10.23
N MET A 645 6.69 8.77 -9.98
CA MET A 645 6.09 7.43 -9.98
C MET A 645 6.05 6.85 -8.56
N TYR A 646 5.23 5.81 -8.38
CA TYR A 646 5.13 5.01 -7.17
C TYR A 646 5.37 3.54 -7.50
N MET A 647 6.04 2.79 -6.62
CA MET A 647 6.16 1.34 -6.73
C MET A 647 4.78 0.71 -6.47
N VAL A 648 4.21 0.03 -7.45
CA VAL A 648 2.89 -0.62 -7.34
C VAL A 648 2.97 -2.13 -7.24
N GLY A 649 4.15 -2.71 -7.49
CA GLY A 649 4.37 -4.15 -7.45
C GLY A 649 5.79 -4.55 -7.82
N LEU A 650 5.99 -5.86 -7.97
CA LEU A 650 7.23 -6.46 -8.45
C LEU A 650 6.96 -7.34 -9.65
N THR A 651 7.97 -7.52 -10.50
CA THR A 651 7.96 -8.49 -11.59
C THR A 651 9.35 -9.08 -11.75
N GLY A 652 9.46 -10.31 -12.25
CA GLY A 652 10.75 -10.94 -12.42
C GLY A 652 10.64 -12.38 -12.89
N GLN A 653 11.77 -13.07 -12.78
CA GLN A 653 11.88 -14.49 -13.12
C GLN A 653 12.25 -15.28 -11.86
N ILE A 654 11.61 -16.43 -11.68
CA ILE A 654 11.84 -17.34 -10.56
C ILE A 654 12.44 -18.63 -11.11
N ALA A 655 13.56 -19.06 -10.52
CA ALA A 655 14.24 -20.31 -10.84
C ALA A 655 13.51 -21.51 -10.22
N PRO A 656 13.73 -22.77 -10.68
CA PRO A 656 13.03 -23.94 -10.17
C PRO A 656 13.31 -24.22 -8.69
N ASN A 657 14.48 -23.77 -8.19
CA ASN A 657 14.83 -23.81 -6.78
C ASN A 657 14.21 -22.66 -5.96
N GLY A 658 13.27 -21.90 -6.53
CA GLY A 658 12.58 -20.77 -5.92
C GLY A 658 13.40 -19.47 -5.84
N ALA A 659 14.66 -19.46 -6.27
CA ALA A 659 15.47 -18.25 -6.24
C ALA A 659 14.96 -17.21 -7.24
N ILE A 660 14.98 -15.93 -6.83
CA ILE A 660 14.64 -14.82 -7.73
C ILE A 660 15.84 -14.61 -8.69
N SER A 661 15.68 -15.04 -9.95
CA SER A 661 16.74 -14.99 -10.96
C SER A 661 16.82 -13.65 -11.69
N ARG A 662 15.68 -12.97 -11.85
CA ARG A 662 15.60 -11.56 -12.24
C ARG A 662 14.59 -10.81 -11.40
N LEU A 663 14.83 -9.52 -11.15
CA LEU A 663 13.92 -8.66 -10.40
C LEU A 663 13.78 -7.27 -11.05
N GLY A 664 12.55 -6.80 -11.15
CA GLY A 664 12.15 -5.48 -11.62
C GLY A 664 11.04 -4.88 -10.75
N LEU A 665 10.91 -3.56 -10.80
CA LEU A 665 9.84 -2.82 -10.12
C LEU A 665 8.73 -2.52 -11.11
N LEU A 666 7.49 -2.83 -10.72
CA LEU A 666 6.31 -2.25 -11.37
C LEU A 666 6.06 -0.89 -10.73
N GLN A 667 5.98 0.16 -11.55
CA GLN A 667 5.71 1.51 -11.09
C GLN A 667 4.70 2.23 -11.96
N ALA A 668 3.81 3.00 -11.35
CA ALA A 668 2.76 3.76 -12.04
C ALA A 668 2.70 5.21 -11.52
N PRO A 669 2.25 6.18 -12.34
CA PRO A 669 1.97 7.53 -11.89
C PRO A 669 0.63 7.57 -11.15
N LYS A 670 0.46 8.53 -10.24
CA LYS A 670 -0.84 8.77 -9.62
C LYS A 670 -1.76 9.48 -10.65
N PRO A 671 -3.09 9.25 -10.69
CA PRO A 671 -3.97 9.82 -11.73
C PRO A 671 -3.92 11.35 -11.86
N GLN A 672 -3.51 12.06 -10.81
CA GLN A 672 -3.39 13.52 -10.78
C GLN A 672 -1.97 14.04 -11.05
N SER A 673 -0.97 13.16 -11.24
CA SER A 673 0.41 13.59 -11.50
C SER A 673 0.68 13.68 -13.00
N THR A 674 0.74 14.91 -13.53
CA THR A 674 1.19 15.19 -14.90
C THR A 674 2.71 15.18 -14.95
N SER A 675 3.34 14.00 -14.91
CA SER A 675 4.79 13.91 -15.15
C SER A 675 5.07 13.85 -16.65
N THR A 676 5.65 14.90 -17.20
CA THR A 676 6.09 15.02 -18.61
C THR A 676 7.54 14.58 -18.83
N ALA A 677 8.20 14.01 -17.80
CA ALA A 677 9.59 13.59 -17.90
C ALA A 677 9.71 12.25 -18.64
N GLN A 678 10.72 12.14 -19.51
CA GLN A 678 11.05 10.89 -20.18
C GLN A 678 11.47 9.85 -19.12
N LEU A 679 10.63 8.83 -18.93
CA LEU A 679 10.83 7.74 -17.98
C LEU A 679 11.97 6.82 -18.44
N ARG A 680 13.21 7.15 -18.06
CA ARG A 680 14.38 6.31 -18.31
C ARG A 680 15.30 6.34 -17.10
N TYR A 681 15.85 5.18 -16.77
CA TYR A 681 16.98 5.13 -15.84
C TYR A 681 18.24 5.66 -16.52
N ASN A 682 19.03 6.40 -15.76
CA ASN A 682 20.37 6.74 -16.16
C ASN A 682 21.25 5.49 -16.10
N THR A 683 22.37 5.52 -16.82
CA THR A 683 23.33 4.41 -16.89
C THR A 683 23.75 3.94 -15.49
N ASP A 684 24.06 4.87 -14.58
CA ASP A 684 24.48 4.55 -13.21
C ASP A 684 23.41 3.82 -12.36
N GLN A 685 22.14 3.95 -12.71
CA GLN A 685 21.02 3.29 -12.03
C GLN A 685 20.76 1.87 -12.54
N GLN A 686 21.29 1.52 -13.72
CA GLN A 686 21.13 0.19 -14.33
C GLN A 686 22.29 -0.75 -13.99
N LEU A 687 23.40 -0.20 -13.50
CA LEU A 687 24.62 -0.97 -13.26
C LEU A 687 24.67 -1.59 -11.86
N SER A 688 25.45 -2.66 -11.80
CA SER A 688 25.86 -3.32 -10.58
C SER A 688 27.14 -2.66 -10.05
N TRP A 689 27.22 -2.38 -8.75
CA TRP A 689 28.30 -1.58 -8.16
C TRP A 689 28.98 -2.26 -6.99
N LYS A 690 30.31 -2.15 -6.93
CA LYS A 690 31.11 -2.54 -5.77
C LYS A 690 30.92 -1.58 -4.59
N GLN A 691 31.29 -2.03 -3.39
CA GLN A 691 31.12 -1.28 -2.15
C GLN A 691 31.75 0.14 -2.17
N HIS A 692 32.79 0.38 -2.97
CA HIS A 692 33.47 1.68 -3.04
C HIS A 692 32.64 2.76 -3.71
N ALA A 693 31.76 2.40 -4.64
CA ALA A 693 30.83 3.33 -5.28
C ALA A 693 29.69 3.80 -4.35
N MET A 694 29.59 3.29 -3.12
CA MET A 694 28.49 3.57 -2.19
C MET A 694 28.67 4.79 -1.31
N ARG A 695 29.91 5.22 -1.11
CA ARG A 695 30.27 6.27 -0.15
C ARG A 695 31.20 7.27 -0.81
N LEU A 696 30.74 7.85 -1.90
CA LEU A 696 31.47 8.90 -2.59
C LEU A 696 31.30 10.22 -1.84
N PRO A 697 32.40 10.98 -1.62
CA PRO A 697 32.35 12.20 -0.82
C PRO A 697 31.66 13.33 -1.58
N TYR A 698 30.75 14.03 -0.90
CA TYR A 698 30.14 15.27 -1.35
C TYR A 698 30.45 16.39 -0.34
N LYS A 699 31.14 17.45 -0.81
CA LYS A 699 31.52 18.61 0.00
C LYS A 699 30.87 19.88 -0.56
N PRO A 700 29.61 20.17 -0.20
CA PRO A 700 28.92 21.36 -0.71
C PRO A 700 29.44 22.67 -0.09
N SER A 701 30.03 22.65 1.12
CA SER A 701 30.72 23.78 1.75
C SER A 701 31.46 23.30 3.04
N LYS A 702 32.09 24.22 3.80
CA LYS A 702 32.98 23.98 4.96
C LYS A 702 32.37 23.17 6.15
N THR A 703 31.11 22.74 6.09
CA THR A 703 30.44 22.01 7.17
C THR A 703 30.06 20.59 6.75
N ARG A 704 30.66 19.58 7.44
CA ARG A 704 30.45 18.11 7.36
C ARG A 704 30.36 17.48 5.95
N SER A 705 31.31 16.58 5.64
CA SER A 705 31.24 15.75 4.44
C SER A 705 30.06 14.78 4.49
N SER A 706 29.16 14.89 3.52
CA SER A 706 28.11 13.91 3.27
C SER A 706 28.63 12.87 2.27
N HIS A 707 28.06 11.67 2.27
CA HIS A 707 28.45 10.60 1.35
C HIS A 707 27.22 10.07 0.63
N TYR A 708 27.33 9.89 -0.68
CA TYR A 708 26.26 9.37 -1.52
C TYR A 708 26.78 8.22 -2.38
N PRO A 709 25.94 7.23 -2.72
CA PRO A 709 26.27 6.28 -3.77
C PRO A 709 26.25 6.99 -5.13
N ILE A 710 27.00 6.46 -6.11
CA ILE A 710 27.14 7.07 -7.45
C ILE A 710 25.79 7.38 -8.11
N TRP A 711 24.84 6.44 -8.07
CA TRP A 711 23.51 6.57 -8.69
C TRP A 711 22.59 7.60 -8.04
N SER A 712 22.98 8.14 -6.88
CA SER A 712 22.28 9.25 -6.24
C SER A 712 23.24 10.38 -5.86
N HIS A 713 24.42 10.46 -6.49
CA HIS A 713 25.40 11.50 -6.18
C HIS A 713 24.94 12.84 -6.75
N PRO A 714 24.92 13.93 -5.95
CA PRO A 714 24.43 15.24 -6.41
C PRO A 714 25.31 15.91 -7.47
N SER A 715 26.60 15.61 -7.53
CA SER A 715 27.55 16.26 -8.46
C SER A 715 28.23 15.33 -9.47
N TYR A 716 28.25 14.02 -9.22
CA TYR A 716 28.97 13.09 -10.09
C TYR A 716 28.03 12.59 -11.18
N HIS A 717 28.51 12.68 -12.40
CA HIS A 717 27.87 12.15 -13.58
C HIS A 717 28.72 11.01 -14.12
N HIS A 718 28.04 10.03 -14.71
CA HIS A 718 28.66 8.81 -15.20
C HIS A 718 28.19 8.55 -16.62
N GLU A 719 29.15 8.20 -17.49
CA GLU A 719 28.90 7.87 -18.88
C GLU A 719 29.75 6.65 -19.25
N LEU A 720 29.13 5.64 -19.88
CA LEU A 720 29.82 4.44 -20.33
C LEU A 720 30.29 4.60 -21.77
N PHE A 721 31.46 4.04 -22.06
CA PHE A 721 31.86 3.81 -23.44
C PHE A 721 31.02 2.71 -24.09
N PRO A 722 30.84 2.72 -25.42
CA PRO A 722 30.14 1.68 -26.16
C PRO A 722 30.71 0.29 -25.87
N VAL A 723 29.87 -0.73 -25.94
CA VAL A 723 30.25 -2.12 -25.66
C VAL A 723 31.22 -2.64 -26.72
N SER A 724 32.24 -3.38 -26.31
CA SER A 724 33.09 -4.15 -27.24
C SER A 724 32.23 -5.13 -28.04
N THR A 725 32.45 -5.19 -29.35
CA THR A 725 31.75 -6.12 -30.24
C THR A 725 32.23 -7.58 -30.12
N LEU A 726 33.30 -7.83 -29.35
CA LEU A 726 33.90 -9.15 -29.15
C LEU A 726 33.73 -9.62 -27.71
N ILE A 727 32.47 -9.80 -27.29
CA ILE A 727 32.16 -10.45 -26.02
C ILE A 727 32.36 -11.95 -26.20
N SER A 728 33.15 -12.57 -25.32
CA SER A 728 33.30 -14.02 -25.32
C SER A 728 31.95 -14.64 -24.91
N PRO A 729 31.47 -15.72 -25.56
CA PRO A 729 30.25 -16.41 -25.13
C PRO A 729 30.35 -16.99 -23.70
N PHE A 730 31.56 -17.03 -23.15
CA PHE A 730 31.86 -17.52 -21.80
C PHE A 730 31.94 -16.41 -20.74
N ASP A 731 31.87 -15.14 -21.16
CA ASP A 731 31.86 -14.02 -20.22
C ASP A 731 30.49 -13.99 -19.50
N PRO A 732 30.45 -13.71 -18.19
CA PRO A 732 29.17 -13.59 -17.53
C PRO A 732 28.33 -12.44 -18.10
N PRO A 733 27.00 -12.51 -18.00
CA PRO A 733 26.09 -11.48 -18.46
C PRO A 733 26.45 -10.11 -17.90
N GLU A 734 26.40 -9.10 -18.76
CA GLU A 734 26.78 -7.72 -18.44
C GLU A 734 26.09 -7.17 -17.20
N ASP A 735 24.81 -7.46 -17.03
CA ASP A 735 24.01 -6.99 -15.90
C ASP A 735 24.44 -7.64 -14.57
N MET A 736 25.18 -8.75 -14.59
CA MET A 736 25.81 -9.38 -13.42
C MET A 736 27.18 -8.82 -13.07
N MET A 737 27.79 -8.03 -13.95
CA MET A 737 29.15 -7.56 -13.79
C MET A 737 29.25 -6.29 -12.94
N SER A 738 30.08 -6.34 -11.89
CA SER A 738 30.22 -5.25 -10.93
C SER A 738 31.19 -4.18 -11.42
N HIS A 739 30.71 -2.94 -11.45
CA HIS A 739 31.51 -1.76 -11.71
C HIS A 739 32.17 -1.28 -10.42
N ASP A 740 33.43 -0.90 -10.52
CA ASP A 740 34.17 -0.22 -9.48
C ASP A 740 34.50 1.21 -9.92
N ILE A 741 34.74 2.10 -8.97
CA ILE A 741 35.02 3.51 -9.25
C ILE A 741 36.41 3.86 -8.75
N PHE A 742 37.20 4.43 -9.65
CA PHE A 742 38.48 5.04 -9.35
C PHE A 742 38.39 6.55 -9.52
N LEU A 743 38.46 7.30 -8.42
CA LEU A 743 38.54 8.76 -8.42
C LEU A 743 40.01 9.20 -8.24
N TRP A 744 40.49 10.10 -9.07
CA TRP A 744 41.81 10.71 -8.92
C TRP A 744 41.69 12.05 -8.18
N ASP A 745 42.29 12.15 -6.99
CA ASP A 745 42.31 13.39 -6.20
C ASP A 745 43.73 13.98 -6.21
N SER A 746 44.15 14.49 -7.37
CA SER A 746 45.54 14.94 -7.64
C SER A 746 46.62 13.88 -7.43
N THR A 747 46.24 12.59 -7.45
CA THR A 747 47.13 11.44 -7.24
C THR A 747 47.63 10.84 -8.57
N PRO A 748 48.85 10.24 -8.62
CA PRO A 748 49.31 9.52 -9.82
C PRO A 748 48.39 8.34 -10.14
N ILE A 749 48.22 8.03 -11.42
CA ILE A 749 47.50 6.84 -11.88
C ILE A 749 48.52 5.72 -12.15
N VAL A 750 48.27 4.52 -11.67
CA VAL A 750 49.12 3.34 -11.89
C VAL A 750 48.29 2.22 -12.49
N VAL A 751 48.75 1.59 -13.57
CA VAL A 751 48.05 0.48 -14.25
C VAL A 751 48.92 -0.78 -14.24
N PHE A 752 48.29 -1.92 -13.98
CA PHE A 752 48.94 -3.24 -13.84
C PHE A 752 48.65 -4.11 -15.05
N GLN A 753 49.70 -4.70 -15.62
CA GLN A 753 49.64 -5.53 -16.82
C GLN A 753 50.61 -6.71 -16.71
N PRO A 754 50.18 -7.96 -16.99
CA PRO A 754 51.07 -9.10 -17.08
C PRO A 754 51.94 -9.01 -18.35
N VAL A 755 53.27 -9.14 -18.27
CA VAL A 755 54.14 -9.08 -19.46
C VAL A 755 54.16 -10.39 -20.26
N GLY A 756 53.87 -10.19 -21.55
CA GLY A 756 54.28 -10.98 -22.71
C GLY A 756 54.49 -10.06 -23.94
N ALA A 757 55.18 -8.93 -23.79
CA ALA A 757 55.54 -8.06 -24.93
C ALA A 757 56.76 -7.16 -24.64
N THR A 758 57.66 -7.13 -25.62
CA THR A 758 58.93 -6.41 -25.72
C THR A 758 58.72 -4.89 -25.79
N MET A 759 59.45 -4.10 -25.00
CA MET A 759 59.60 -2.66 -25.25
C MET A 759 60.44 -2.46 -26.52
N HIS A 760 59.83 -1.89 -27.57
CA HIS A 760 60.58 -1.27 -28.66
C HIS A 760 60.61 0.24 -28.43
N SER A 761 61.81 0.79 -28.26
CA SER A 761 62.05 2.20 -28.55
C SER A 761 61.82 2.44 -30.04
N LEU A 762 61.07 3.49 -30.39
CA LEU A 762 60.94 3.96 -31.77
C LEU A 762 62.34 4.14 -32.40
N PRO A 763 62.55 3.74 -33.67
CA PRO A 763 63.83 3.93 -34.33
C PRO A 763 64.04 5.41 -34.64
N GLY A 764 65.07 5.98 -34.04
CA GLY A 764 65.77 7.11 -34.64
C GLY A 764 66.40 6.69 -35.97
N GLN A 765 66.51 7.66 -36.87
CA GLN A 765 67.04 7.60 -38.24
C GLN A 765 68.31 6.73 -38.47
N PRO A 766 68.53 6.29 -39.72
CA PRO A 766 69.47 5.22 -40.06
C PRO A 766 70.92 5.69 -39.99
N SER A 767 71.78 4.87 -39.40
CA SER A 767 73.21 4.89 -39.67
C SER A 767 73.62 3.54 -40.25
N ASP A 768 74.23 3.61 -41.43
CA ASP A 768 74.75 2.50 -42.23
C ASP A 768 75.59 1.48 -41.46
N GLY A 769 75.54 0.24 -41.92
CA GLY A 769 76.73 -0.62 -41.98
C GLY A 769 76.62 -2.01 -41.37
N GLY A 770 76.58 -3.02 -42.25
CA GLY A 770 77.48 -4.18 -42.11
C GLY A 770 76.95 -5.45 -41.43
N SER A 771 76.52 -6.40 -42.25
CA SER A 771 76.92 -7.83 -42.27
C SER A 771 77.53 -8.42 -40.98
N THR A 772 77.00 -9.52 -40.43
CA THR A 772 77.49 -10.87 -40.78
C THR A 772 76.66 -12.01 -40.18
N LYS A 773 76.84 -13.18 -40.81
CA LYS A 773 76.13 -14.47 -40.76
C LYS A 773 76.37 -15.32 -39.50
N GLY A 774 75.43 -16.26 -39.31
CA GLY A 774 75.66 -17.65 -38.88
C GLY A 774 75.38 -17.92 -37.40
N SER A 775 74.86 -19.05 -36.95
CA SER A 775 74.41 -20.32 -37.55
C SER A 775 73.87 -21.14 -36.37
N ALA A 776 72.78 -21.90 -36.52
CA ALA A 776 72.52 -22.99 -35.58
C ALA A 776 71.78 -24.15 -36.25
N SER A 777 72.31 -25.32 -35.95
CA SER A 777 72.19 -26.62 -36.58
C SER A 777 70.97 -27.42 -36.15
N SER A 778 70.68 -28.39 -37.01
CA SER A 778 69.61 -29.39 -37.05
C SER A 778 69.73 -30.58 -36.08
N ILE A 779 68.56 -31.10 -35.65
CA ILE A 779 68.15 -32.55 -35.55
C ILE A 779 68.76 -33.37 -34.36
N PRO A 780 68.14 -34.45 -33.80
CA PRO A 780 67.01 -35.30 -34.29
C PRO A 780 65.86 -35.65 -33.32
N SER A 781 64.80 -36.19 -33.92
CA SER A 781 63.73 -37.02 -33.34
C SER A 781 64.21 -38.38 -32.80
N PRO A 782 63.34 -39.09 -32.05
CA PRO A 782 63.15 -40.52 -32.30
C PRO A 782 61.67 -40.95 -32.45
N LEU A 783 61.47 -41.95 -33.32
CA LEU A 783 60.27 -42.74 -33.63
C LEU A 783 60.03 -43.86 -32.57
N PRO A 784 59.05 -44.79 -32.71
CA PRO A 784 57.60 -44.65 -32.88
C PRO A 784 56.78 -45.65 -32.00
N GLY A 785 55.45 -45.53 -32.00
CA GLY A 785 54.55 -46.69 -31.92
C GLY A 785 53.55 -46.70 -30.75
N THR A 786 52.29 -46.34 -31.01
CA THR A 786 51.11 -47.22 -30.83
C THR A 786 49.89 -46.53 -31.44
N GLU A 787 49.20 -47.26 -32.33
CA GLU A 787 47.98 -46.83 -33.00
C GLU A 787 46.81 -46.83 -32.02
N ALA A 788 46.14 -45.69 -31.89
CA ALA A 788 44.74 -45.64 -31.50
C ALA A 788 44.05 -44.56 -32.35
N SER A 789 43.12 -45.03 -33.18
CA SER A 789 42.19 -44.26 -33.98
C SER A 789 41.59 -43.09 -33.21
N SER A 790 41.94 -41.86 -33.57
CA SER A 790 41.15 -40.68 -33.28
C SER A 790 40.96 -39.88 -34.56
N VAL A 791 39.71 -39.57 -34.84
CA VAL A 791 39.26 -38.74 -35.95
C VAL A 791 39.97 -37.39 -35.85
N ASN A 792 40.76 -37.04 -36.86
CA ASN A 792 41.34 -35.72 -37.03
C ASN A 792 40.22 -34.68 -37.25
N MET A 793 39.59 -34.21 -36.18
CA MET A 793 39.00 -32.87 -36.18
C MET A 793 40.15 -31.88 -35.99
N THR A 794 40.59 -31.31 -37.10
CA THR A 794 41.41 -30.09 -37.11
C THR A 794 40.55 -28.96 -36.55
N PHE A 795 40.59 -28.77 -35.22
CA PHE A 795 40.13 -27.53 -34.62
C PHE A 795 41.08 -26.41 -35.07
N PRO A 796 40.59 -25.21 -35.43
CA PRO A 796 41.45 -24.06 -35.61
C PRO A 796 42.17 -23.87 -34.27
N SER A 797 43.50 -23.98 -34.26
CA SER A 797 44.29 -23.72 -33.08
C SER A 797 44.12 -22.24 -32.73
N TYR A 798 43.15 -21.93 -31.86
CA TYR A 798 43.11 -20.69 -31.12
C TYR A 798 44.35 -20.69 -30.21
N GLN A 799 45.49 -20.26 -30.76
CA GLN A 799 46.65 -19.92 -29.94
C GLN A 799 46.24 -18.70 -29.12
N PHE A 800 45.76 -18.94 -27.90
CA PHE A 800 45.60 -17.91 -26.86
C PHE A 800 47.00 -17.38 -26.50
N ARG A 801 47.55 -16.48 -27.33
CA ARG A 801 48.70 -15.67 -26.94
C ARG A 801 48.19 -14.70 -25.87
N SER A 802 48.74 -14.80 -24.66
CA SER A 802 48.54 -13.83 -23.59
C SER A 802 49.02 -12.45 -24.07
N GLY A 803 48.10 -11.63 -24.58
CA GLY A 803 48.36 -10.22 -24.86
C GLY A 803 48.53 -9.43 -23.56
N SER A 804 49.02 -8.19 -23.67
CA SER A 804 49.09 -7.23 -22.56
C SER A 804 47.67 -6.78 -22.14
N GLU A 805 46.97 -7.63 -21.38
CA GLU A 805 45.62 -7.35 -20.87
C GLU A 805 45.69 -6.46 -19.61
N ILE A 806 44.76 -5.51 -19.47
CA ILE A 806 44.68 -4.66 -18.27
C ILE A 806 43.94 -5.43 -17.18
N VAL A 807 44.60 -5.63 -16.02
CA VAL A 807 44.07 -6.44 -14.91
C VAL A 807 43.81 -5.63 -13.63
N GLY A 808 44.28 -4.37 -13.57
CA GLY A 808 44.00 -3.48 -12.45
C GLY A 808 44.53 -2.06 -12.64
N ILE A 809 43.97 -1.11 -11.87
CA ILE A 809 44.34 0.31 -11.85
C ILE A 809 44.35 0.80 -10.39
N SER A 810 45.37 1.54 -9.93
CA SER A 810 45.47 2.06 -8.55
C SER A 810 46.01 3.50 -8.49
N PRO A 811 45.80 4.18 -7.34
CA PRO A 811 46.52 5.43 -7.09
C PRO A 811 48.00 5.15 -6.79
N GLY A 812 48.88 6.08 -7.18
CA GLY A 812 50.33 5.92 -7.09
C GLY A 812 50.94 5.97 -5.68
N PRO A 813 52.26 5.72 -5.58
CA PRO A 813 52.96 5.36 -4.34
C PRO A 813 53.14 6.47 -3.29
N HIS A 814 52.68 7.71 -3.51
CA HIS A 814 52.88 8.81 -2.54
C HIS A 814 51.91 8.80 -1.34
N ASN A 815 51.00 7.83 -1.23
CA ASN A 815 50.03 7.73 -0.12
C ASN A 815 50.41 6.69 0.97
N VAL A 816 51.70 6.35 1.09
CA VAL A 816 52.23 5.28 1.97
C VAL A 816 52.17 5.60 3.47
N TYR A 817 51.94 6.86 3.87
CA TYR A 817 51.75 7.25 5.27
C TYR A 817 50.27 7.41 5.67
N GLY A 818 49.43 6.44 5.29
CA GLY A 818 48.08 6.29 5.85
C GLY A 818 46.91 6.75 4.97
N GLY A 819 47.15 7.13 3.71
CA GLY A 819 46.10 7.46 2.76
C GLY A 819 45.53 6.22 2.07
N ARG A 820 44.30 5.83 2.43
CA ARG A 820 43.56 4.69 1.86
C ARG A 820 43.08 4.94 0.41
N GLY A 821 43.98 5.19 -0.54
CA GLY A 821 43.63 5.17 -1.96
C GLY A 821 43.46 3.72 -2.43
N ARG A 822 42.23 3.26 -2.69
CA ARG A 822 41.97 1.88 -3.13
C ARG A 822 42.02 1.79 -4.66
N GLY A 823 42.69 0.77 -5.20
CA GLY A 823 42.69 0.46 -6.63
C GLY A 823 41.49 -0.41 -7.05
N VAL A 824 41.25 -0.51 -8.35
CA VAL A 824 40.21 -1.31 -9.02
C VAL A 824 40.87 -2.52 -9.73
N GLY A 825 40.21 -3.69 -9.72
CA GLY A 825 40.71 -4.93 -10.36
C GLY A 825 41.67 -5.78 -9.50
N TYR A 826 42.07 -5.30 -8.32
CA TYR A 826 43.11 -5.92 -7.46
C TYR A 826 42.70 -7.17 -6.67
N GLU A 827 41.44 -7.57 -6.73
CA GLU A 827 40.90 -8.68 -5.95
C GLU A 827 40.73 -9.96 -6.79
N GLY A 828 41.12 -9.93 -8.08
CA GLY A 828 41.11 -11.09 -8.96
C GLY A 828 42.37 -11.96 -8.79
N PRO A 829 42.27 -13.28 -9.00
CA PRO A 829 43.44 -14.17 -9.03
C PRO A 829 44.38 -13.80 -10.17
N VAL A 830 45.66 -14.01 -9.89
CA VAL A 830 46.79 -13.55 -10.68
C VAL A 830 47.18 -14.64 -11.67
N PRO A 831 47.77 -14.33 -12.85
CA PRO A 831 47.86 -15.29 -13.93
C PRO A 831 48.50 -16.63 -13.54
N ALA A 832 47.71 -17.70 -13.66
CA ALA A 832 48.15 -19.11 -13.51
C ALA A 832 49.29 -19.53 -14.46
N GLN A 833 49.72 -18.64 -15.37
CA GLN A 833 50.74 -18.92 -16.38
C GLN A 833 52.19 -18.71 -15.89
N HIS A 834 52.43 -18.19 -14.67
CA HIS A 834 53.80 -18.01 -14.16
C HIS A 834 54.21 -19.14 -13.17
N PRO A 835 55.29 -19.92 -13.44
CA PRO A 835 55.70 -21.09 -12.64
C PRO A 835 56.06 -20.84 -11.17
N ARG A 836 56.32 -19.59 -10.78
CA ARG A 836 56.61 -19.18 -9.39
C ARG A 836 55.36 -18.86 -8.56
N TRP A 837 54.18 -18.73 -9.19
CA TRP A 837 52.95 -18.31 -8.53
C TRP A 837 52.06 -19.51 -8.13
N THR A 838 52.36 -20.68 -8.69
CA THR A 838 51.80 -21.98 -8.31
C THR A 838 52.36 -22.53 -6.99
N LEU A 839 53.43 -21.92 -6.46
CA LEU A 839 54.02 -22.28 -5.17
C LEU A 839 53.38 -21.41 -4.07
N GLY A 840 52.36 -21.96 -3.40
CA GLY A 840 51.52 -21.29 -2.41
C GLY A 840 52.25 -20.21 -1.58
N MET A 841 51.91 -18.96 -1.83
CA MET A 841 52.41 -17.81 -1.09
C MET A 841 51.27 -17.12 -0.34
N LYS A 842 51.60 -16.65 0.87
CA LYS A 842 50.81 -15.81 1.79
C LYS A 842 50.09 -14.65 1.08
N PRO A 843 49.04 -14.04 1.69
CA PRO A 843 48.27 -12.96 1.06
C PRO A 843 49.19 -11.92 0.42
N LEU A 844 48.88 -11.52 -0.81
CA LEU A 844 49.65 -10.59 -1.67
C LEU A 844 50.24 -9.39 -0.90
N ARG A 845 49.48 -8.89 0.09
CA ARG A 845 49.87 -7.79 0.97
C ARG A 845 51.11 -8.08 1.82
N GLU A 846 51.26 -9.28 2.38
CA GLU A 846 52.41 -9.65 3.22
C GLU A 846 53.65 -9.92 2.37
N ALA A 847 53.50 -10.59 1.23
CA ALA A 847 54.59 -10.81 0.27
C ALA A 847 55.11 -9.49 -0.32
N LEU A 848 54.21 -8.57 -0.70
CA LEU A 848 54.58 -7.21 -1.10
C LEU A 848 55.24 -6.44 0.06
N THR A 849 54.70 -6.51 1.28
CA THR A 849 55.27 -5.78 2.43
C THR A 849 56.68 -6.26 2.80
N GLU A 850 56.94 -7.57 2.79
CA GLU A 850 58.28 -8.14 3.03
C GLU A 850 59.26 -7.82 1.90
N MET A 851 58.80 -7.93 0.65
CA MET A 851 59.58 -7.59 -0.53
C MET A 851 59.93 -6.08 -0.62
N TRP A 852 59.01 -5.21 -0.20
CA TRP A 852 59.26 -3.77 -0.14
C TRP A 852 60.13 -3.37 1.06
N LYS A 853 60.08 -4.10 2.19
CA LYS A 853 61.05 -3.93 3.29
C LYS A 853 62.49 -4.31 2.87
N GLU A 854 62.64 -5.36 2.06
CA GLU A 854 63.91 -5.76 1.45
C GLU A 854 64.43 -4.72 0.45
N LEU A 855 63.56 -4.19 -0.42
CA LEU A 855 63.91 -3.10 -1.34
C LEU A 855 64.31 -1.80 -0.61
N TYR A 856 63.72 -1.52 0.55
CA TYR A 856 64.06 -0.36 1.37
C TYR A 856 65.41 -0.49 2.08
N LYS A 857 65.81 -1.70 2.50
CA LYS A 857 67.16 -1.95 3.04
C LYS A 857 68.26 -1.67 2.03
N ASN A 858 67.98 -1.86 0.74
CA ASN A 858 68.96 -1.71 -0.33
C ASN A 858 69.01 -0.31 -0.96
N ASN A 859 67.95 0.51 -0.83
CA ASN A 859 67.88 1.85 -1.45
C ASN A 859 68.18 3.05 -0.53
N VAL A 860 68.59 2.85 0.73
CA VAL A 860 69.01 3.95 1.63
C VAL A 860 70.50 4.30 1.51
N ARG A 861 71.24 3.72 0.56
CA ARG A 861 72.63 4.12 0.28
C ARG A 861 72.92 4.20 -1.21
N GLN A 862 72.43 5.23 -1.90
CA GLN A 862 73.12 5.78 -3.08
C GLN A 862 72.46 7.06 -3.60
N PHE A 863 72.86 8.20 -3.02
CA PHE A 863 73.15 9.41 -3.80
C PHE A 863 74.44 10.01 -3.22
N GLY A 864 75.57 9.63 -3.81
CA GLY A 864 76.92 10.06 -3.40
C GLY A 864 78.06 9.22 -4.00
N GLN A 865 78.34 9.48 -5.29
CA GLN A 865 79.56 9.15 -6.07
C GLN A 865 80.02 7.68 -6.31
N PRO A 866 80.78 7.43 -7.41
CA PRO A 866 80.95 6.11 -8.02
C PRO A 866 82.27 5.43 -7.63
N GLN A 867 82.26 4.10 -7.48
CA GLN A 867 83.27 3.19 -8.05
C GLN A 867 83.07 1.73 -7.60
N ASN A 868 83.26 0.83 -8.58
CA ASN A 868 83.70 -0.58 -8.52
C ASN A 868 82.83 -1.67 -7.86
N GLN A 869 82.55 -2.70 -8.69
CA GLN A 869 82.60 -4.17 -8.46
C GLN A 869 82.09 -4.72 -7.10
N GLN A 870 81.32 -5.80 -6.97
CA GLN A 870 81.02 -6.98 -7.77
C GLN A 870 79.95 -7.80 -7.00
N ASN A 871 79.16 -8.59 -7.72
CA ASN A 871 78.52 -9.86 -7.36
C ASN A 871 77.46 -9.96 -6.23
N GLY A 872 76.27 -10.47 -6.61
CA GLY A 872 75.26 -11.01 -5.69
C GLY A 872 73.85 -11.11 -6.28
N THR A 873 73.68 -11.84 -7.38
CA THR A 873 72.39 -12.11 -8.04
C THR A 873 71.44 -12.96 -7.19
N PHE A 874 70.28 -12.42 -6.80
CA PHE A 874 69.01 -13.16 -6.67
C PHE A 874 67.80 -12.19 -6.74
N GLY A 875 67.02 -12.28 -7.83
CA GLY A 875 65.56 -12.04 -7.84
C GLY A 875 64.99 -10.62 -7.78
N SER A 876 65.52 -9.64 -8.53
CA SER A 876 64.80 -8.40 -8.81
C SER A 876 63.53 -8.69 -9.64
N TYR A 877 62.37 -8.24 -9.18
CA TYR A 877 61.21 -8.09 -10.07
C TYR A 877 61.55 -7.02 -11.12
N ASP A 878 61.20 -7.26 -12.38
CA ASP A 878 61.45 -6.35 -13.48
C ASP A 878 60.42 -5.21 -13.39
N HIS A 879 60.85 -3.95 -13.37
CA HIS A 879 59.99 -2.75 -13.31
C HIS A 879 59.07 -2.57 -14.55
N LYS A 880 58.89 -3.61 -15.36
CA LYS A 880 58.20 -3.60 -16.66
C LYS A 880 56.69 -3.87 -16.57
N ASP A 881 56.19 -4.38 -15.45
CA ASP A 881 54.78 -4.78 -15.28
C ASP A 881 53.86 -3.66 -14.77
N ILE A 882 54.42 -2.49 -14.47
CA ILE A 882 53.73 -1.37 -13.82
C ILE A 882 53.95 -0.08 -14.63
N ALA A 883 52.88 0.47 -15.17
CA ALA A 883 52.89 1.77 -15.85
C ALA A 883 52.35 2.85 -14.90
N VAL A 884 53.12 3.93 -14.70
CA VAL A 884 52.79 5.06 -13.81
C VAL A 884 52.61 6.33 -14.62
N PHE A 885 51.53 7.06 -14.38
CA PHE A 885 51.22 8.35 -15.00
C PHE A 885 50.89 9.41 -13.93
N PRO A 886 51.83 10.31 -13.61
CA PRO A 886 51.62 11.35 -12.61
C PRO A 886 50.77 12.49 -13.17
N LEU A 887 49.75 12.91 -12.42
CA LEU A 887 48.89 14.02 -12.83
C LEU A 887 49.48 15.40 -12.50
N ASP A 888 50.38 15.53 -11.53
CA ASP A 888 51.13 16.77 -11.22
C ASP A 888 50.27 18.06 -11.16
N SER A 889 49.07 17.99 -10.60
CA SER A 889 48.06 19.07 -10.56
C SER A 889 47.39 19.42 -11.90
N GLU A 890 47.61 18.62 -12.94
CA GLU A 890 46.89 18.70 -14.20
C GLU A 890 45.56 17.96 -14.14
N SER A 891 44.59 18.47 -14.90
CA SER A 891 43.32 17.79 -15.14
C SER A 891 43.38 16.97 -16.43
N ILE A 892 42.69 15.82 -16.43
CA ILE A 892 42.46 15.03 -17.64
C ILE A 892 41.37 15.73 -18.47
N THR A 893 41.64 15.95 -19.75
CA THR A 893 40.74 16.61 -20.71
C THR A 893 40.16 15.63 -21.72
N GLU A 894 40.84 14.50 -21.97
CA GLU A 894 40.33 13.45 -22.85
C GLU A 894 40.60 12.06 -22.29
N VAL A 895 39.62 11.18 -22.41
CA VAL A 895 39.72 9.75 -22.10
C VAL A 895 39.50 8.96 -23.38
N HIS A 896 40.48 8.13 -23.72
CA HIS A 896 40.51 7.30 -24.91
C HIS A 896 40.45 5.84 -24.47
N VAL A 897 39.54 5.07 -25.05
CA VAL A 897 39.35 3.65 -24.77
C VAL A 897 39.38 2.88 -26.07
N GLU A 898 40.27 1.90 -26.18
CA GLU A 898 40.36 1.05 -27.36
C GLU A 898 39.08 0.20 -27.49
N HIS A 899 38.64 -0.06 -28.73
CA HIS A 899 37.34 -0.70 -29.00
C HIS A 899 37.12 -2.08 -28.35
N GLN A 900 38.18 -2.74 -27.88
CA GLN A 900 38.13 -4.03 -27.18
C GLN A 900 38.61 -3.91 -25.73
N TYR A 901 38.74 -2.69 -25.20
CA TYR A 901 39.22 -2.36 -23.86
C TYR A 901 40.63 -2.89 -23.54
N ARG A 902 41.44 -3.15 -24.57
CA ARG A 902 42.81 -3.66 -24.39
C ARG A 902 43.80 -2.55 -24.03
N ALA A 903 43.42 -1.30 -24.28
CA ALA A 903 44.23 -0.14 -23.97
C ALA A 903 43.37 1.06 -23.52
N LEU A 904 43.98 1.86 -22.66
CA LEU A 904 43.48 3.14 -22.15
C LEU A 904 44.48 4.22 -22.49
N LYS A 905 44.00 5.41 -22.83
CA LYS A 905 44.83 6.58 -23.02
C LYS A 905 44.18 7.80 -22.37
N PHE A 906 44.95 8.52 -21.55
CA PHE A 906 44.52 9.78 -20.95
C PHE A 906 45.31 10.93 -21.57
N VAL A 907 44.62 12.03 -21.85
CA VAL A 907 45.23 13.28 -22.32
C VAL A 907 44.95 14.35 -21.27
N THR A 908 45.98 15.08 -20.86
CA THR A 908 45.84 16.17 -19.88
C THR A 908 45.71 17.53 -20.55
N GLN A 909 45.34 18.55 -19.77
CA GLN A 909 45.25 19.93 -20.25
C GLN A 909 46.55 20.50 -20.84
N SER A 910 47.72 19.96 -20.46
CA SER A 910 49.02 20.36 -21.03
C SER A 910 49.40 19.58 -22.29
N GLY A 911 48.54 18.65 -22.73
CA GLY A 911 48.80 17.77 -23.86
C GLY A 911 49.65 16.54 -23.53
N ARG A 912 49.98 16.28 -22.25
CA ARG A 912 50.65 15.03 -21.87
C ARG A 912 49.72 13.85 -22.10
N VAL A 913 50.29 12.76 -22.60
CA VAL A 913 49.56 11.54 -22.94
C VAL A 913 50.07 10.38 -22.10
N GLY A 914 49.17 9.73 -21.36
CA GLY A 914 49.43 8.49 -20.65
C GLY A 914 48.73 7.32 -21.33
N CYS A 915 49.48 6.43 -21.97
CA CYS A 915 48.94 5.23 -22.61
C CYS A 915 49.23 3.99 -21.75
N PHE A 916 48.24 3.13 -21.61
CA PHE A 916 48.33 1.87 -20.87
C PHE A 916 47.68 0.78 -21.70
N GLY A 917 48.30 -0.39 -21.76
CA GLY A 917 47.70 -1.60 -22.32
C GLY A 917 48.46 -2.03 -23.55
N VAL A 918 47.75 -2.64 -24.50
CA VAL A 918 48.35 -3.05 -25.77
C VAL A 918 48.86 -1.81 -26.53
N PRO A 919 50.15 -1.74 -26.90
CA PRO A 919 50.67 -0.63 -27.68
C PRO A 919 50.20 -0.71 -29.14
N GLY A 920 50.17 0.43 -29.83
CA GLY A 920 49.90 0.49 -31.27
C GLY A 920 48.44 0.31 -31.69
N CYS A 921 47.49 0.41 -30.75
CA CYS A 921 46.07 0.41 -31.05
C CYS A 921 45.67 1.62 -31.92
N LYS A 922 44.87 1.36 -32.97
CA LYS A 922 44.47 2.38 -33.96
C LYS A 922 43.04 2.91 -33.77
N ASP A 923 42.18 2.11 -33.14
CA ASP A 923 40.75 2.39 -33.03
C ASP A 923 40.39 2.74 -31.60
N TRP A 924 39.94 3.98 -31.40
CA TRP A 924 39.66 4.53 -30.07
C TRP A 924 38.27 5.16 -30.03
N TRP A 925 37.55 4.87 -28.96
CA TRP A 925 36.49 5.74 -28.49
C TRP A 925 37.10 6.88 -27.71
N VAL A 926 36.67 8.10 -27.98
CA VAL A 926 37.20 9.30 -27.35
C VAL A 926 36.06 10.06 -26.68
N ARG A 927 36.23 10.37 -25.39
CA ARG A 927 35.37 11.30 -24.65
C ARG A 927 36.20 12.48 -24.20
N LYS A 928 35.91 13.65 -24.78
CA LYS A 928 36.55 14.92 -24.42
C LYS A 928 35.69 15.68 -23.43
N ALA A 929 36.27 16.30 -22.41
CA ALA A 929 35.54 17.17 -21.50
C ALA A 929 35.01 18.39 -22.27
N VAL A 930 33.71 18.69 -22.17
CA VAL A 930 33.13 19.92 -22.75
C VAL A 930 33.29 21.10 -21.80
N LYS A 931 33.05 22.34 -22.28
CA LYS A 931 33.10 23.53 -21.43
C LYS A 931 32.15 23.35 -20.24
N GLY A 932 32.68 23.48 -19.03
CA GLY A 932 31.92 23.26 -17.79
C GLY A 932 31.89 21.80 -17.31
N GLU A 933 32.70 20.89 -17.87
CA GLU A 933 32.91 19.55 -17.35
C GLU A 933 34.35 19.33 -16.90
N ARG A 934 34.54 18.54 -15.84
CA ARG A 934 35.85 18.10 -15.34
C ARG A 934 35.83 16.61 -15.08
N PHE A 935 36.72 15.85 -15.71
CA PHE A 935 36.88 14.44 -15.36
C PHE A 935 37.53 14.30 -13.98
N VAL A 936 36.89 13.51 -13.12
CA VAL A 936 37.32 13.25 -11.74
C VAL A 936 37.65 11.79 -11.48
N GLY A 937 37.35 10.91 -12.45
CA GLY A 937 37.63 9.50 -12.34
C GLY A 937 37.18 8.67 -13.53
N ILE A 938 37.32 7.37 -13.38
CA ILE A 938 36.78 6.36 -14.28
C ILE A 938 36.02 5.31 -13.48
N SER A 939 35.02 4.71 -14.11
CA SER A 939 34.46 3.44 -13.66
C SER A 939 35.04 2.32 -14.50
N THR A 940 35.40 1.21 -13.88
CA THR A 940 35.88 0.03 -14.60
C THR A 940 35.12 -1.20 -14.19
N CYS A 941 34.94 -2.11 -15.14
CA CYS A 941 34.43 -3.43 -14.89
C CYS A 941 35.47 -4.45 -15.35
N PHE A 942 35.86 -5.34 -14.45
CA PHE A 942 36.73 -6.47 -14.74
C PHE A 942 35.89 -7.72 -14.70
N GLY A 943 35.32 -8.11 -15.84
CA GLY A 943 35.08 -9.53 -15.95
C GLY A 943 34.63 -10.05 -17.29
N SER A 944 35.47 -9.77 -18.26
CA SER A 944 35.75 -10.79 -19.27
C SER A 944 36.84 -11.71 -18.76
N LEU A 945 36.81 -12.99 -19.14
CA LEU A 945 37.84 -13.94 -18.75
C LEU A 945 39.05 -13.84 -19.69
N GLY A 946 40.25 -13.82 -19.09
CA GLY A 946 41.53 -13.59 -19.77
C GLY A 946 42.56 -14.70 -19.55
N GLY A 947 43.43 -14.89 -20.55
CA GLY A 947 44.55 -15.85 -20.53
C GLY A 947 44.21 -17.28 -20.07
N TRP A 948 43.58 -18.10 -20.90
CA TRP A 948 43.34 -19.52 -20.58
C TRP A 948 44.66 -20.28 -20.33
N SER A 949 44.74 -21.06 -19.25
CA SER A 949 45.86 -21.95 -18.94
C SER A 949 45.47 -23.40 -19.25
N GLN A 950 46.07 -23.98 -20.30
CA GLN A 950 45.86 -25.40 -20.62
C GLN A 950 46.35 -26.33 -19.51
N THR A 951 47.44 -25.97 -18.82
CA THR A 951 48.00 -26.80 -17.75
C THR A 951 47.12 -26.82 -16.51
N ALA A 952 46.51 -25.69 -16.16
CA ALA A 952 45.64 -25.57 -15.00
C ALA A 952 44.15 -25.79 -15.32
N MET A 953 43.82 -26.01 -16.61
CA MET A 953 42.45 -26.11 -17.12
C MET A 953 41.53 -25.00 -16.59
N MET A 954 42.02 -23.76 -16.57
CA MET A 954 41.28 -22.62 -16.04
C MET A 954 41.70 -21.30 -16.68
N TRP A 955 40.82 -20.31 -16.60
CA TRP A 955 41.14 -18.92 -16.89
C TRP A 955 42.11 -18.36 -15.86
N SER A 956 43.03 -17.50 -16.27
CA SER A 956 44.11 -17.06 -15.40
C SER A 956 43.80 -15.78 -14.63
N HIS A 957 42.90 -14.92 -15.15
CA HIS A 957 42.52 -13.65 -14.52
C HIS A 957 41.23 -13.07 -15.14
N TRP A 958 40.68 -12.05 -14.48
CA TRP A 958 39.64 -11.18 -15.03
C TRP A 958 40.30 -9.99 -15.74
N LYS A 959 39.91 -9.73 -17.00
CA LYS A 959 40.39 -8.57 -17.76
C LYS A 959 39.34 -7.47 -17.82
N LEU A 960 39.82 -6.25 -18.10
CA LEU A 960 38.98 -5.08 -18.31
C LEU A 960 37.98 -5.34 -19.45
N SER A 961 36.69 -5.28 -19.14
CA SER A 961 35.59 -5.55 -20.07
C SER A 961 34.70 -4.34 -20.30
N ARG A 962 34.71 -3.37 -19.38
CA ARG A 962 34.05 -2.07 -19.57
C ARG A 962 34.77 -0.93 -18.89
N VAL A 963 34.60 0.24 -19.49
CA VAL A 963 35.12 1.51 -19.00
C VAL A 963 34.01 2.56 -19.12
N GLY A 964 33.93 3.41 -18.11
CA GLY A 964 33.17 4.64 -18.14
C GLY A 964 33.97 5.77 -17.52
N VAL A 965 33.52 6.99 -17.76
CA VAL A 965 34.10 8.20 -17.17
C VAL A 965 33.20 8.72 -16.06
N VAL A 966 33.83 9.26 -15.02
CA VAL A 966 33.15 10.01 -13.96
C VAL A 966 33.57 11.47 -14.07
N PHE A 967 32.60 12.36 -14.17
CA PHE A 967 32.85 13.79 -14.31
C PHE A 967 31.94 14.62 -13.40
N GLU A 968 32.38 15.84 -13.11
CA GLU A 968 31.59 16.87 -12.45
C GLU A 968 31.28 17.99 -13.44
N ARG A 969 30.12 18.62 -13.25
CA ARG A 969 29.81 19.89 -13.91
C ARG A 969 30.28 21.05 -13.05
N VAL A 970 30.98 21.99 -13.67
CA VAL A 970 31.55 23.18 -13.04
C VAL A 970 31.04 24.45 -13.71
N ASP A 971 30.88 25.52 -12.94
CA ASP A 971 30.55 26.86 -13.47
C ASP A 971 31.78 27.54 -14.11
N GLU A 972 31.62 28.78 -14.58
CA GLU A 972 32.70 29.52 -15.25
C GLU A 972 33.87 29.83 -14.29
N GLU A 973 33.58 29.89 -13.00
CA GLU A 973 34.54 30.06 -11.91
C GLU A 973 35.18 28.73 -11.44
N GLY A 974 34.75 27.59 -11.99
CA GLY A 974 35.27 26.27 -11.66
C GLY A 974 34.67 25.63 -10.41
N HIS A 975 33.59 26.18 -9.85
CA HIS A 975 32.87 25.58 -8.73
C HIS A 975 31.87 24.52 -9.20
N VAL A 976 31.72 23.47 -8.39
CA VAL A 976 30.86 22.32 -8.69
C VAL A 976 29.37 22.71 -8.62
N VAL A 977 28.63 22.41 -9.69
CA VAL A 977 27.18 22.67 -9.81
C VAL A 977 26.41 21.39 -9.50
N SER A 978 25.41 21.46 -8.60
CA SER A 978 24.56 20.30 -8.28
C SER A 978 23.53 19.99 -9.37
N LYS A 979 23.16 18.71 -9.51
CA LYS A 979 22.11 18.22 -10.43
C LYS A 979 20.77 18.95 -10.26
N ASP A 980 20.38 19.28 -9.02
CA ASP A 980 19.09 19.93 -8.73
C ASP A 980 19.01 21.37 -9.25
N LYS A 981 20.11 22.13 -9.18
CA LYS A 981 20.16 23.50 -9.73
C LYS A 981 20.10 23.53 -11.25
N GLN A 982 20.48 22.43 -11.91
CA GLN A 982 20.44 22.33 -13.37
C GLN A 982 19.02 22.10 -13.91
N LYS A 983 18.14 21.41 -13.17
CA LYS A 983 16.72 21.19 -13.57
C LYS A 983 15.95 22.51 -13.74
N VAL A 984 16.32 23.57 -13.01
CA VAL A 984 15.64 24.88 -13.02
C VAL A 984 16.05 25.75 -14.23
N SER A 985 17.20 25.47 -14.87
CA SER A 985 17.77 26.33 -15.93
C SER A 985 17.42 25.91 -17.37
N LYS A 986 16.39 25.07 -17.58
CA LYS A 986 15.97 24.54 -18.90
C LYS A 986 15.48 25.65 -19.85
N GLY A 987 16.42 26.41 -20.40
CA GLY A 987 16.22 27.39 -21.48
C GLY A 987 17.40 27.46 -22.47
N LYS A 988 18.54 26.84 -22.16
CA LYS A 988 19.66 26.66 -23.09
C LYS A 988 20.16 25.22 -23.00
N THR A 989 19.89 24.42 -24.03
CA THR A 989 20.47 23.08 -24.21
C THR A 989 21.99 23.22 -24.33
N SER A 990 22.71 22.93 -23.24
CA SER A 990 24.13 22.65 -23.27
C SER A 990 24.37 21.45 -24.20
N GLN A 991 25.28 21.57 -25.15
CA GLN A 991 25.69 20.43 -25.99
C GLN A 991 26.30 19.36 -25.08
N GLU A 992 25.63 18.21 -24.96
CA GLU A 992 26.20 17.05 -24.25
C GLU A 992 27.43 16.57 -25.02
N GLY A 993 28.54 16.38 -24.30
CA GLY A 993 29.76 15.83 -24.88
C GLY A 993 29.49 14.42 -25.39
N LYS A 994 29.56 14.23 -26.71
CA LYS A 994 29.30 12.94 -27.35
C LYS A 994 30.58 12.11 -27.37
N ILE A 995 30.48 10.81 -27.13
CA ILE A 995 31.57 9.88 -27.40
C ILE A 995 31.75 9.77 -28.92
N GLU A 996 32.94 10.11 -29.39
CA GLU A 996 33.30 10.06 -30.79
C GLU A 996 34.13 8.80 -31.10
N VAL A 997 33.91 8.23 -32.28
CA VAL A 997 34.76 7.17 -32.81
C VAL A 997 35.89 7.83 -33.59
N VAL A 998 37.12 7.61 -33.17
CA VAL A 998 38.32 8.11 -33.88
C VAL A 998 39.11 6.91 -34.37
N THR A 999 39.03 6.65 -35.67
CA THR A 999 39.90 5.70 -36.36
C THR A 999 41.14 6.44 -36.84
N THR A 1000 42.32 6.05 -36.37
CA THR A 1000 43.58 6.60 -36.92
C THR A 1000 43.91 5.95 -38.26
N GLU A 1001 43.23 6.40 -39.31
CA GLU A 1001 43.76 6.34 -40.68
C GLU A 1001 44.06 7.78 -41.13
N GLY A 1002 45.30 8.23 -40.92
CA GLY A 1002 45.82 9.52 -41.42
C GLY A 1002 45.97 10.59 -40.36
#